data_AF-A0A6I7QPH1-F1
#
_entry.id   AF-A0A6I7QPH1-F1
#
_cell.length_a   1.000
_cell.length_b   1.000
_cell.length_c   1.000
_cell.angle_alpha   90.00
_cell.angle_beta   90.00
_cell.angle_gamma   90.00
#
_symmetry.space_group_name_H-M   'P 1'
#
loop_
_entity.id
_entity.type
_entity.pdbx_description
1 polymer ?
#
loop_
_entity_poly.entity_id
_entity_poly.type
_entity_poly.pdbx_seq_one_letter_code
_entity_poly.pdbx_strand_id
1 'polypeptide(L)'
;MTYILHVMWRPTHRIPIVPALFLFLAVAVRAEPFHLTIGAEPDYPPFSFLDEEGLPTGFSIELFQAVADAMGLDVTIETDYWESLREALAGGEIDALPLVARTPEREEVFDFTVPYLSRHGGIVVRRGDERIGDLDDLKDMRVAVMAADSAEEFLRRHRPEFEIATFPTFMDALRDVTAGKSDAVVIQRLVAIRLLQQDEFEDLRLLEDPVAEYHQDFGFAVTRGNSRLLALLNEGLALVITDGTYRRLHTRWFTPLELPSRTILVGGDYNYPPFEYLDEEGNPAGYNVDLVRAVARAMDLDIEIRLGPWTRITDMLAQGEIDLIQGMMYSPERDRIFDFSQAHTVHHHIAIGRGGRRSDFPVTPEELRGHSIAVQAGDIMHDYVLSEGVTENLTVVDSQEEALRLVVSGAVDYALGSQLTALYLIQKNGWDELVLGRQAIVPREYGFAVRRGNQELLSLFSGGLAVVRESGEYRRIREEWLGVYTPSEYDAGRILRIVLLALLPVLLILTVVILWNRSLRAQVVRKTVELRRSMQRTRWLNEIATSYLLRKDTTALIEETLETLNAHFSPATSVYVTPDADSPVSSLFSDPVLVETLHSEGMVIVEDVRTDGRTASVADKLAGGAVLALAAAALPAKDGPGSVLAFTAPEPRRWRDAERLVLKEHADLLSIILENAAYERKMADTNRELAVSLEEKKTLLKEIHHRVKNNLNVIVSLLRLQEDQIESVQNAREAFEHSRNRIHSMALVHESLYRSENLADIELDAYIRTLLEQLKESYGPHQDIRYICDLESLRMDIVRAVPCGIIINELVTNARKHAFRDRSGGTVTVSLRARDGEFLVLSVRDDGPGFPEQLSPDAASTLGLTLVTILSRQIGGTLEFSSRGGARVDLTLPLKA
;
A
#
# COMPACT_ATOMS: atom_id res chain seq x y z
N MET A 1 22.97 -19.85 0.29
CA MET A 1 23.65 -20.68 -0.74
C MET A 1 24.35 -19.73 -1.70
N THR A 2 25.52 -19.23 -1.27
CA THR A 2 26.21 -18.07 -1.87
C THR A 2 27.66 -18.41 -2.21
N TYR A 3 27.87 -19.63 -2.70
CA TYR A 3 29.14 -20.11 -3.24
C TYR A 3 28.81 -20.89 -4.51
N ILE A 4 29.38 -20.45 -5.63
CA ILE A 4 29.24 -20.90 -7.04
C ILE A 4 28.60 -19.81 -7.91
N LEU A 5 29.35 -18.72 -8.09
CA LEU A 5 29.32 -17.84 -9.27
C LEU A 5 30.48 -16.84 -9.16
N HIS A 6 31.71 -17.37 -9.21
CA HIS A 6 32.92 -16.55 -9.24
C HIS A 6 34.06 -17.21 -9.99
N VAL A 7 33.80 -17.81 -11.16
CA VAL A 7 34.86 -18.15 -12.13
C VAL A 7 34.28 -18.10 -13.54
N MET A 8 34.53 -17.00 -14.25
CA MET A 8 34.86 -16.94 -15.69
C MET A 8 34.65 -15.51 -16.21
N TRP A 9 35.64 -14.65 -15.99
CA TRP A 9 35.78 -13.39 -16.72
C TRP A 9 37.18 -13.29 -17.30
N ARG A 10 37.32 -13.57 -18.60
CA ARG A 10 38.25 -12.85 -19.48
C ARG A 10 37.70 -12.79 -20.91
N PRO A 11 38.03 -11.72 -21.66
CA PRO A 11 37.18 -11.19 -22.72
C PRO A 11 37.76 -11.49 -24.10
N THR A 12 36.91 -11.91 -25.05
CA THR A 12 37.23 -11.79 -26.49
C THR A 12 35.98 -11.48 -27.27
N HIS A 13 36.10 -10.45 -28.09
CA HIS A 13 35.08 -9.78 -28.91
C HIS A 13 34.14 -10.71 -29.70
N ARG A 14 32.84 -10.38 -29.70
CA ARG A 14 32.07 -9.94 -30.90
C ARG A 14 30.56 -9.76 -30.61
N ILE A 15 30.12 -8.50 -30.78
CA ILE A 15 28.80 -8.00 -31.22
C ILE A 15 27.59 -8.19 -30.26
N PRO A 16 27.01 -7.09 -29.73
CA PRO A 16 25.81 -7.11 -28.90
C PRO A 16 24.55 -6.94 -29.78
N ILE A 17 23.58 -7.83 -29.61
CA ILE A 17 22.19 -7.59 -30.05
C ILE A 17 21.28 -8.00 -28.90
N VAL A 18 20.59 -7.00 -28.35
CA VAL A 18 19.48 -7.05 -27.35
C VAL A 18 19.97 -7.28 -25.91
N PRO A 19 19.85 -6.27 -25.00
CA PRO A 19 18.61 -5.56 -24.73
C PRO A 19 18.77 -4.03 -24.69
N ALA A 20 18.28 -3.36 -25.72
CA ALA A 20 18.05 -1.90 -25.73
C ALA A 20 16.55 -1.56 -25.61
N LEU A 21 15.74 -2.49 -25.07
CA LEU A 21 14.30 -2.31 -24.89
C LEU A 21 13.87 -2.26 -23.41
N PHE A 22 14.80 -1.89 -22.52
CA PHE A 22 14.49 -1.59 -21.11
C PHE A 22 15.18 -0.32 -20.58
N LEU A 23 15.75 0.51 -21.47
CA LEU A 23 16.51 1.70 -21.08
C LEU A 23 16.02 2.97 -21.79
N PHE A 24 14.70 3.14 -21.92
CA PHE A 24 14.11 4.38 -22.45
C PHE A 24 12.83 4.82 -21.73
N LEU A 25 12.68 4.46 -20.45
CA LEU A 25 11.67 5.07 -19.56
C LEU A 25 12.21 5.21 -18.13
N ALA A 26 13.35 5.88 -17.98
CA ALA A 26 13.82 6.38 -16.69
C ALA A 26 14.76 7.58 -16.90
N VAL A 27 14.31 8.59 -17.65
CA VAL A 27 14.66 9.95 -17.28
C VAL A 27 13.60 10.36 -16.26
N ALA A 28 13.73 9.80 -15.05
CA ALA A 28 13.22 10.49 -13.89
C ALA A 28 13.97 11.81 -13.88
N VAL A 29 13.26 12.91 -14.14
CA VAL A 29 13.73 14.22 -13.71
C VAL A 29 13.92 14.08 -12.21
N ARG A 30 15.16 13.82 -11.76
CA ARG A 30 15.51 14.04 -10.36
C ARG A 30 15.35 15.54 -10.17
N ALA A 31 14.19 15.94 -9.65
CA ALA A 31 14.09 17.21 -8.95
C ALA A 31 15.20 17.20 -7.90
N GLU A 32 15.93 18.31 -7.77
CA GLU A 32 16.88 18.44 -6.67
C GLU A 32 16.16 18.14 -5.35
N PRO A 33 16.75 17.34 -4.45
CA PRO A 33 16.13 16.99 -3.18
C PRO A 33 15.78 18.29 -2.44
N PHE A 34 14.58 18.32 -1.86
CA PHE A 34 14.15 19.46 -1.06
C PHE A 34 14.95 19.42 0.25
N HIS A 35 15.98 20.26 0.35
CA HIS A 35 16.79 20.39 1.56
C HIS A 35 16.00 21.15 2.63
N LEU A 36 15.99 20.62 3.84
CA LEU A 36 15.35 21.19 5.02
C LEU A 36 16.39 21.40 6.11
N THR A 37 16.32 22.55 6.77
CA THR A 37 17.10 22.83 7.98
C THR A 37 16.17 22.74 9.18
N ILE A 38 16.52 21.94 10.18
CA ILE A 38 15.75 21.80 11.41
C ILE A 38 16.54 22.20 12.63
N GLY A 39 15.86 22.79 13.61
CA GLY A 39 16.45 23.14 14.90
C GLY A 39 16.27 22.02 15.93
N ALA A 40 17.32 21.68 16.69
CA ALA A 40 17.26 20.70 17.76
C ALA A 40 17.81 21.27 19.09
N GLU A 41 16.99 21.20 20.14
CA GLU A 41 17.39 21.61 21.50
C GLU A 41 18.35 20.56 22.11
N PRO A 42 19.54 20.94 22.56
CA PRO A 42 20.53 20.00 23.10
C PRO A 42 20.25 19.48 24.52
N ASP A 43 19.34 20.08 25.31
CA ASP A 43 19.12 19.70 26.73
C ASP A 43 17.65 19.32 27.06
N TYR A 44 17.04 18.44 26.25
CA TYR A 44 15.66 17.94 26.45
C TYR A 44 15.53 16.41 26.29
N PRO A 45 16.30 15.59 27.04
CA PRO A 45 16.26 14.14 26.90
C PRO A 45 14.96 13.55 27.48
N PRO A 46 14.43 12.43 26.95
CA PRO A 46 14.97 11.61 25.84
C PRO A 46 14.52 12.09 24.44
N PHE A 47 13.92 13.28 24.32
CA PHE A 47 13.31 13.73 23.07
C PHE A 47 14.30 14.36 22.09
N SER A 48 15.20 15.20 22.61
CA SER A 48 16.22 15.93 21.86
C SER A 48 17.38 16.23 22.80
N PHE A 49 18.56 15.70 22.52
CA PHE A 49 19.77 15.92 23.31
C PHE A 49 21.03 15.59 22.49
N LEU A 50 22.21 15.87 23.03
CA LEU A 50 23.48 15.47 22.41
C LEU A 50 23.97 14.12 22.97
N ASP A 51 24.37 13.20 22.10
CA ASP A 51 25.02 11.94 22.50
C ASP A 51 26.45 12.15 23.01
N GLU A 52 27.14 11.04 23.37
CA GLU A 52 28.51 11.07 23.89
C GLU A 52 29.52 11.65 22.87
N GLU A 53 29.20 11.54 21.58
CA GLU A 53 29.97 12.07 20.46
C GLU A 53 29.63 13.54 20.14
N GLY A 54 28.63 14.12 20.81
CA GLY A 54 28.19 15.51 20.62
C GLY A 54 27.27 15.70 19.40
N LEU A 55 26.66 14.62 18.88
CA LEU A 55 25.70 14.67 17.79
C LEU A 55 24.25 14.76 18.32
N PRO A 56 23.35 15.49 17.62
CA PRO A 56 21.95 15.59 18.03
C PRO A 56 21.22 14.25 17.85
N THR A 57 20.64 13.75 18.92
CA THR A 57 19.84 12.53 18.96
C THR A 57 18.61 12.67 19.87
N GLY A 58 17.78 11.63 19.93
CA GLY A 58 16.57 11.59 20.75
C GLY A 58 15.35 11.21 19.92
N PHE A 59 14.28 10.84 20.62
CA PHE A 59 13.06 10.32 20.00
C PHE A 59 12.52 11.24 18.90
N SER A 60 12.43 12.53 19.17
CA SER A 60 11.82 13.49 18.25
C SER A 60 12.71 13.81 17.05
N ILE A 61 14.04 13.79 17.23
CA ILE A 61 15.00 13.95 16.14
C ILE A 61 14.98 12.73 15.23
N GLU A 62 15.10 11.52 15.80
CA GLU A 62 15.05 10.26 15.03
C GLU A 62 13.71 10.08 14.32
N LEU A 63 12.59 10.48 14.96
CA LEU A 63 11.27 10.46 14.33
C LEU A 63 11.18 11.45 13.16
N PHE A 64 11.70 12.67 13.31
CA PHE A 64 11.70 13.64 12.22
C PHE A 64 12.55 13.16 11.04
N GLN A 65 13.74 12.60 11.30
CA GLN A 65 14.58 12.02 10.26
C GLN A 65 13.88 10.88 9.53
N ALA A 66 13.24 9.96 10.25
CA ALA A 66 12.47 8.87 9.63
C ALA A 66 11.32 9.40 8.76
N VAL A 67 10.63 10.45 9.20
CA VAL A 67 9.57 11.14 8.44
C VAL A 67 10.15 11.81 7.18
N ALA A 68 11.30 12.46 7.30
CA ALA A 68 11.97 13.09 6.17
C ALA A 68 12.44 12.06 5.13
N ASP A 69 13.06 10.97 5.57
CA ASP A 69 13.50 9.86 4.72
C ASP A 69 12.33 9.23 3.96
N ALA A 70 11.20 8.99 4.66
CA ALA A 70 9.99 8.45 4.05
C ALA A 70 9.42 9.35 2.94
N MET A 71 9.65 10.66 3.06
CA MET A 71 9.22 11.67 2.09
C MET A 71 10.30 12.05 1.06
N GLY A 72 11.50 11.45 1.14
CA GLY A 72 12.63 11.76 0.28
C GLY A 72 13.18 13.18 0.46
N LEU A 73 13.11 13.71 1.68
CA LEU A 73 13.59 15.03 2.09
C LEU A 73 15.00 14.87 2.68
N ASP A 74 15.90 15.80 2.35
CA ASP A 74 17.25 15.81 2.93
C ASP A 74 17.30 16.82 4.08
N VAL A 75 17.83 16.43 5.23
CA VAL A 75 17.71 17.20 6.48
C VAL A 75 19.08 17.54 7.05
N THR A 76 19.28 18.83 7.33
CA THR A 76 20.40 19.34 8.12
C THR A 76 19.90 19.77 9.51
N ILE A 77 20.63 19.41 10.55
CA ILE A 77 20.27 19.73 11.95
C ILE A 77 21.18 20.84 12.45
N GLU A 78 20.57 21.91 12.96
CA GLU A 78 21.23 22.97 13.71
C GLU A 78 20.84 22.88 15.18
N THR A 79 21.80 23.11 16.08
CA THR A 79 21.56 23.06 17.53
C THR A 79 21.78 24.43 18.14
N ASP A 80 20.78 24.89 18.88
CA ASP A 80 20.84 26.09 19.71
C ASP A 80 19.82 25.92 20.85
N TYR A 81 19.78 26.87 21.79
CA TYR A 81 18.78 26.90 22.85
C TYR A 81 17.41 27.29 22.29
N TRP A 82 16.37 26.84 23.00
CA TRP A 82 14.97 26.95 22.62
C TRP A 82 14.54 28.36 22.20
N GLU A 83 14.99 29.38 22.92
CA GLU A 83 14.67 30.78 22.61
C GLU A 83 15.21 31.20 21.23
N SER A 84 16.48 30.89 20.94
CA SER A 84 17.12 31.15 19.64
C SER A 84 16.44 30.36 18.52
N LEU A 85 16.18 29.06 18.74
CA LEU A 85 15.53 28.19 17.76
C LEU A 85 14.11 28.64 17.40
N ARG A 86 13.36 29.11 18.40
CA ARG A 86 12.02 29.69 18.20
C ARG A 86 12.08 30.95 17.33
N GLU A 87 13.05 31.82 17.57
CA GLU A 87 13.26 33.03 16.75
C GLU A 87 13.72 32.69 15.33
N ALA A 88 14.63 31.72 15.18
CA ALA A 88 15.07 31.23 13.88
C ALA A 88 13.91 30.66 13.05
N LEU A 89 13.00 29.87 13.66
CA LEU A 89 11.82 29.35 12.95
C LEU A 89 10.83 30.46 12.57
N ALA A 90 10.62 31.43 13.47
CA ALA A 90 9.74 32.57 13.21
C ALA A 90 10.32 33.49 12.12
N GLY A 91 11.65 33.64 12.06
CA GLY A 91 12.38 34.38 11.04
C GLY A 91 12.55 33.63 9.71
N GLY A 92 12.30 32.32 9.68
CA GLY A 92 12.50 31.46 8.51
C GLY A 92 13.96 31.11 8.23
N GLU A 93 14.83 31.20 9.24
CA GLU A 93 16.23 30.75 9.17
C GLU A 93 16.33 29.22 9.23
N ILE A 94 15.40 28.58 9.95
CA ILE A 94 15.16 27.13 9.93
C ILE A 94 13.75 26.83 9.42
N ASP A 95 13.55 25.65 8.83
CA ASP A 95 12.30 25.26 8.19
C ASP A 95 11.30 24.60 9.14
N ALA A 96 11.79 23.87 10.14
CA ALA A 96 10.96 23.15 11.10
C ALA A 96 11.64 22.90 12.45
N LEU A 97 10.82 22.65 13.47
CA LEU A 97 11.26 22.16 14.78
C LEU A 97 10.67 20.77 15.05
N PRO A 98 11.49 19.74 15.36
CA PRO A 98 11.05 18.38 15.63
C PRO A 98 10.27 18.20 16.92
N LEU A 99 10.41 19.09 17.90
CA LEU A 99 9.78 18.95 19.20
C LEU A 99 9.25 20.29 19.66
N VAL A 100 7.94 20.48 19.54
CA VAL A 100 7.28 21.66 20.11
C VAL A 100 5.97 21.25 20.77
N ALA A 101 5.83 21.60 22.05
CA ALA A 101 4.55 21.54 22.73
C ALA A 101 3.61 22.59 22.13
N ARG A 102 2.44 22.15 21.68
CA ARG A 102 1.39 22.98 21.10
C ARG A 102 0.67 23.74 22.21
N THR A 103 0.78 25.07 22.19
CA THR A 103 0.10 25.96 23.14
C THR A 103 -0.61 27.08 22.38
N PRO A 104 -1.68 27.68 22.95
CA PRO A 104 -2.42 28.77 22.30
C PRO A 104 -1.50 29.92 21.84
N GLU A 105 -0.50 30.26 22.65
CA GLU A 105 0.48 31.31 22.38
C GLU A 105 1.34 30.99 21.15
N ARG A 106 1.66 29.72 20.92
CA ARG A 106 2.50 29.27 19.80
C ARG A 106 1.72 29.05 18.51
N GLU A 107 0.43 28.73 18.59
CA GLU A 107 -0.47 28.63 17.42
C GLU A 107 -0.68 29.97 16.70
N GLU A 108 -0.39 31.09 17.36
CA GLU A 108 -0.41 32.40 16.71
C GLU A 108 0.73 32.56 15.69
N VAL A 109 1.84 31.84 15.86
CA VAL A 109 3.10 32.03 15.10
C VAL A 109 3.49 30.81 14.28
N PHE A 110 3.08 29.61 14.69
CA PHE A 110 3.45 28.34 14.04
C PHE A 110 2.23 27.51 13.64
N ASP A 111 2.39 26.72 12.58
CA ASP A 111 1.48 25.61 12.27
C ASP A 111 2.09 24.29 12.76
N PHE A 112 1.25 23.38 13.24
CA PHE A 112 1.66 22.12 13.84
C PHE A 112 1.17 20.92 13.04
N THR A 113 1.97 19.85 13.03
CA THR A 113 1.47 18.54 12.58
C THR A 113 0.38 18.04 13.53
N VAL A 114 -0.27 16.93 13.15
CA VAL A 114 -0.96 16.12 14.15
C VAL A 114 0.02 15.78 15.28
N PRO A 115 -0.42 15.82 16.56
CA PRO A 115 0.46 15.49 17.66
C PRO A 115 0.91 14.04 17.49
N TYR A 116 2.22 13.83 17.56
CA TYR A 116 2.79 12.48 17.52
C TYR A 116 2.99 11.94 18.94
N LEU A 117 2.91 12.78 19.97
CA LEU A 117 3.06 12.38 21.36
C LEU A 117 2.23 13.30 22.27
N SER A 118 1.45 12.71 23.17
CA SER A 118 0.68 13.42 24.19
C SER A 118 1.04 12.89 25.58
N ARG A 119 1.48 13.78 26.48
CA ARG A 119 1.99 13.42 27.82
C ARG A 119 1.66 14.51 28.85
N HIS A 120 1.77 14.15 30.12
CA HIS A 120 1.58 15.07 31.24
C HIS A 120 2.92 15.51 31.82
N GLY A 121 2.95 16.70 32.42
CA GLY A 121 4.06 17.15 33.24
C GLY A 121 4.12 16.48 34.61
N GLY A 122 5.20 16.75 35.31
CA GLY A 122 5.47 16.29 36.67
C GLY A 122 6.11 17.39 37.51
N ILE A 123 6.13 17.15 38.82
CA ILE A 123 6.72 18.05 39.81
C ILE A 123 7.88 17.32 40.47
N VAL A 124 9.05 17.95 40.46
CA VAL A 124 10.26 17.45 41.13
C VAL A 124 10.50 18.29 42.37
N VAL A 125 10.71 17.61 43.50
CA VAL A 125 10.94 18.22 44.82
C VAL A 125 12.14 17.56 45.50
N ARG A 126 12.65 18.16 46.57
CA ARG A 126 13.68 17.51 47.40
C ARG A 126 13.12 16.28 48.11
N ARG A 127 13.94 15.23 48.20
CA ARG A 127 13.64 13.99 48.91
C ARG A 127 13.44 14.32 50.40
N GLY A 128 12.29 13.95 50.96
CA GLY A 128 11.89 14.27 52.33
C GLY A 128 11.13 15.61 52.51
N ASP A 129 10.95 16.41 51.46
CA ASP A 129 10.01 17.54 51.49
C ASP A 129 8.58 17.00 51.29
N GLU A 130 7.81 16.93 52.37
CA GLU A 130 6.42 16.45 52.40
C GLU A 130 5.40 17.58 52.27
N ARG A 131 5.85 18.84 52.16
CA ARG A 131 4.95 20.00 52.03
C ARG A 131 4.25 20.09 50.68
N ILE A 132 4.72 19.32 49.69
CA ILE A 132 4.31 19.39 48.29
C ILE A 132 3.92 17.99 47.84
N GLY A 133 2.61 17.76 47.67
CA GLY A 133 2.01 16.54 47.14
C GLY A 133 1.43 16.72 45.74
N ASP A 134 0.98 17.92 45.40
CA ASP A 134 0.40 18.25 44.09
C ASP A 134 0.73 19.68 43.62
N LEU A 135 0.05 20.14 42.56
CA LEU A 135 0.23 21.48 41.99
C LEU A 135 -0.32 22.59 42.90
N ASP A 136 -1.39 22.34 43.65
CA ASP A 136 -2.04 23.34 44.50
C ASP A 136 -1.18 23.68 45.73
N ASP A 137 -0.39 22.71 46.20
CA ASP A 137 0.56 22.88 47.30
C ASP A 137 1.72 23.83 46.98
N LEU A 138 1.99 24.14 45.71
CA LEU A 138 3.06 25.05 45.31
C LEU A 138 2.78 26.52 45.63
N LYS A 139 1.61 26.83 46.18
CA LYS A 139 1.17 28.18 46.50
C LYS A 139 2.16 28.94 47.39
N ASP A 140 2.45 30.18 47.01
CA ASP A 140 3.46 31.09 47.60
C ASP A 140 4.89 30.55 47.61
N MET A 141 5.15 29.44 46.91
CA MET A 141 6.48 28.86 46.79
C MET A 141 7.22 29.37 45.56
N ARG A 142 8.54 29.19 45.59
CA ARG A 142 9.39 29.52 44.46
C ARG A 142 9.54 28.31 43.54
N VAL A 143 8.97 28.38 42.35
CA VAL A 143 8.92 27.28 41.37
C VAL A 143 9.89 27.56 40.24
N ALA A 144 10.84 26.64 40.05
CA ALA A 144 11.82 26.71 38.98
C ALA A 144 11.26 26.08 37.68
N VAL A 145 11.49 26.74 36.55
CA VAL A 145 11.13 26.26 35.20
C VAL A 145 12.22 26.65 34.21
N MET A 146 12.28 25.94 33.07
CA MET A 146 13.09 26.35 31.94
C MET A 146 12.45 27.57 31.25
N ALA A 147 13.27 28.56 30.90
CA ALA A 147 12.83 29.80 30.27
C ALA A 147 12.17 29.52 28.90
N ALA A 148 11.03 30.15 28.65
CA ALA A 148 10.19 30.01 27.47
C ALA A 148 9.67 28.57 27.19
N ASP A 149 9.82 27.63 28.13
CA ASP A 149 9.24 26.29 28.04
C ASP A 149 7.71 26.34 28.22
N SER A 150 7.01 25.31 27.73
CA SER A 150 5.57 25.20 27.95
C SER A 150 5.18 25.12 29.42
N ALA A 151 6.07 24.73 30.33
CA ALA A 151 5.84 24.73 31.76
C ALA A 151 5.73 26.16 32.30
N GLU A 152 6.57 27.07 31.80
CA GLU A 152 6.47 28.49 32.13
C GLU A 152 5.15 29.07 31.62
N GLU A 153 4.79 28.81 30.35
CA GLU A 153 3.53 29.27 29.75
C GLU A 153 2.32 28.72 30.53
N PHE A 154 2.35 27.44 30.90
CA PHE A 154 1.32 26.78 31.70
C PHE A 154 1.16 27.44 33.07
N LEU A 155 2.24 27.63 33.83
CA LEU A 155 2.20 28.25 35.16
C LEU A 155 1.78 29.72 35.10
N ARG A 156 2.16 30.45 34.04
CA ARG A 156 1.75 31.84 33.85
C ARG A 156 0.25 31.96 33.52
N ARG A 157 -0.32 31.02 32.76
CA ARG A 157 -1.77 30.94 32.50
C ARG A 157 -2.58 30.64 33.76
N HIS A 158 -2.09 29.75 34.61
CA HIS A 158 -2.79 29.29 35.80
C HIS A 158 -2.60 30.19 37.02
N ARG A 159 -2.20 31.47 36.87
CA ARG A 159 -1.95 32.35 38.02
C ARG A 159 -3.15 32.44 38.96
N PRO A 160 -2.98 31.86 40.16
CA PRO A 160 -2.67 32.67 41.33
C PRO A 160 -1.45 32.13 42.14
N GLU A 161 -0.61 33.05 42.64
CA GLU A 161 0.25 32.85 43.84
C GLU A 161 1.55 32.01 43.73
N PHE A 162 2.20 31.81 42.57
CA PHE A 162 3.58 31.25 42.48
C PHE A 162 4.68 32.31 42.23
N GLU A 163 5.87 32.16 42.86
CA GLU A 163 7.08 32.90 42.45
C GLU A 163 7.85 32.08 41.40
N ILE A 164 7.73 32.44 40.12
CA ILE A 164 8.38 31.70 39.02
C ILE A 164 9.83 32.16 38.86
N ALA A 165 10.77 31.23 38.96
CA ALA A 165 12.19 31.41 38.63
C ALA A 165 12.53 30.68 37.32
N THR A 166 13.08 31.42 36.35
CA THR A 166 13.39 30.90 35.01
C THR A 166 14.88 30.61 34.86
N PHE A 167 15.21 29.48 34.25
CA PHE A 167 16.60 29.03 34.00
C PHE A 167 16.81 28.67 32.52
N PRO A 168 18.04 28.75 31.99
CA PRO A 168 18.31 28.38 30.59
C PRO A 168 18.00 26.91 30.28
N THR A 169 18.23 26.00 31.23
CA THR A 169 17.94 24.58 31.05
C THR A 169 17.32 23.95 32.30
N PHE A 170 16.72 22.77 32.15
CA PHE A 170 16.18 22.01 33.29
C PHE A 170 17.27 21.53 34.26
N MET A 171 18.49 21.27 33.77
CA MET A 171 19.62 20.95 34.64
C MET A 171 19.92 22.07 35.63
N ASP A 172 19.91 23.33 35.16
CA ASP A 172 20.12 24.49 36.02
C ASP A 172 18.95 24.70 36.99
N ALA A 173 17.71 24.46 36.55
CA ALA A 173 16.53 24.51 37.40
C ALA A 173 16.57 23.46 38.53
N LEU A 174 16.97 22.22 38.21
CA LEU A 174 17.11 21.13 39.18
C LEU A 174 18.23 21.46 40.19
N ARG A 175 19.38 21.98 39.74
CA ARG A 175 20.48 22.41 40.62
C ARG A 175 20.05 23.51 41.60
N ASP A 176 19.17 24.43 41.18
CA ASP A 176 18.64 25.48 42.05
C ASP A 176 17.74 24.91 43.17
N VAL A 177 16.95 23.87 42.87
CA VAL A 177 16.14 23.14 43.86
C VAL A 177 17.01 22.32 44.80
N THR A 178 18.03 21.64 44.29
CA THR A 178 19.05 20.93 45.11
C THR A 178 19.76 21.90 46.05
N ALA A 179 20.08 23.11 45.59
CA ALA A 179 20.68 24.16 46.40
C ALA A 179 19.73 24.81 47.43
N GLY A 180 18.44 24.44 47.43
CA GLY A 180 17.44 24.96 48.36
C GLY A 180 16.96 26.39 48.05
N LYS A 181 17.23 26.90 46.84
CA LYS A 181 16.84 28.27 46.44
C LYS A 181 15.42 28.32 45.86
N SER A 182 15.00 27.26 45.17
CA SER A 182 13.63 27.03 44.72
C SER A 182 13.05 25.81 45.44
N ASP A 183 11.73 25.76 45.60
CA ASP A 183 11.03 24.69 46.32
C ASP A 183 10.74 23.47 45.43
N ALA A 184 10.43 23.69 44.15
CA ALA A 184 10.10 22.64 43.19
C ALA A 184 10.49 23.01 41.75
N VAL A 185 10.60 22.00 40.89
CA VAL A 185 10.66 22.16 39.42
C VAL A 185 9.38 21.61 38.80
N VAL A 186 8.73 22.38 37.94
CA VAL A 186 7.66 21.87 37.06
C VAL A 186 8.27 21.59 35.69
N ILE A 187 8.16 20.34 35.23
CA ILE A 187 8.91 19.81 34.10
C ILE A 187 8.10 18.71 33.40
N GLN A 188 8.41 18.40 32.13
CA GLN A 188 7.83 17.23 31.48
C GLN A 188 8.27 15.95 32.21
N ARG A 189 7.33 15.05 32.49
CA ARG A 189 7.56 13.91 33.40
C ARG A 189 8.68 12.96 32.96
N LEU A 190 8.77 12.64 31.66
CA LEU A 190 9.80 11.75 31.11
C LEU A 190 11.19 12.40 31.13
N VAL A 191 11.26 13.72 30.90
CA VAL A 191 12.49 14.50 31.09
C VAL A 191 12.93 14.40 32.55
N ALA A 192 12.01 14.57 33.50
CA ALA A 192 12.31 14.42 34.92
C ALA A 192 12.85 13.03 35.26
N ILE A 193 12.18 11.96 34.82
CA ILE A 193 12.64 10.57 35.05
C ILE A 193 14.05 10.38 34.51
N ARG A 194 14.34 10.89 33.31
CA ARG A 194 15.66 10.75 32.68
C ARG A 194 16.74 11.55 33.38
N LEU A 195 16.48 12.81 33.75
CA LEU A 195 17.46 13.66 34.42
C LEU A 195 17.74 13.18 35.85
N LEU A 196 16.72 12.71 36.58
CA LEU A 196 16.87 12.19 37.94
C LEU A 196 17.66 10.86 38.04
N GLN A 197 17.95 10.20 36.92
CA GLN A 197 18.86 9.04 36.89
C GLN A 197 20.33 9.43 37.02
N GLN A 198 20.68 10.72 36.92
CA GLN A 198 22.05 11.18 37.08
C GLN A 198 22.43 11.29 38.56
N ASP A 199 23.65 10.88 38.90
CA ASP A 199 24.18 10.85 40.27
C ASP A 199 24.09 12.20 41.00
N GLU A 200 24.07 13.34 40.29
CA GLU A 200 23.99 14.66 40.91
C GLU A 200 22.61 15.02 41.51
N PHE A 201 21.56 14.23 41.24
CA PHE A 201 20.19 14.50 41.67
C PHE A 201 19.56 13.44 42.59
N GLU A 202 20.38 12.61 43.28
CA GLU A 202 19.88 11.59 44.22
C GLU A 202 18.96 12.15 45.32
N ASP A 203 19.21 13.40 45.73
CA ASP A 203 18.46 14.16 46.74
C ASP A 203 17.12 14.70 46.24
N LEU A 204 16.75 14.45 44.99
CA LEU A 204 15.47 14.86 44.42
C LEU A 204 14.54 13.65 44.22
N ARG A 205 13.23 13.91 44.17
CA ARG A 205 12.19 12.93 43.84
C ARG A 205 11.14 13.54 42.93
N LEU A 206 10.62 12.73 42.01
CA LEU A 206 9.44 13.03 41.21
C LEU A 206 8.19 12.62 41.99
N LEU A 207 7.14 13.45 41.99
CA LEU A 207 5.86 13.08 42.58
C LEU A 207 5.19 11.96 41.75
N GLU A 208 4.52 11.02 42.44
CA GLU A 208 3.93 9.84 41.79
C GLU A 208 2.87 10.25 40.77
N ASP A 209 1.95 11.13 41.18
CA ASP A 209 0.85 11.59 40.34
C ASP A 209 1.32 12.62 39.28
N PRO A 210 0.91 12.46 38.00
CA PRO A 210 1.15 13.46 36.98
C PRO A 210 0.28 14.70 37.22
N VAL A 211 0.75 15.86 36.74
CA VAL A 211 -0.04 17.09 36.79
C VAL A 211 -1.10 17.02 35.68
N ALA A 212 -2.31 16.57 36.02
CA ALA A 212 -3.39 16.33 35.06
C ALA A 212 -3.73 17.56 34.19
N GLU A 213 -3.66 18.76 34.77
CA GLU A 213 -3.94 20.01 34.06
C GLU A 213 -2.82 20.41 33.09
N TYR A 214 -1.60 19.93 33.32
CA TYR A 214 -0.44 20.20 32.48
C TYR A 214 -0.26 19.12 31.42
N HIS A 215 -1.23 19.05 30.51
CA HIS A 215 -1.19 18.20 29.33
C HIS A 215 -0.41 18.86 28.19
N GLN A 216 0.49 18.12 27.57
CA GLN A 216 1.36 18.59 26.48
C GLN A 216 1.16 17.70 25.24
N ASP A 217 0.72 18.34 24.16
CA ASP A 217 0.68 17.76 22.82
C ASP A 217 1.92 18.18 22.03
N PHE A 218 2.81 17.24 21.75
CA PHE A 218 4.01 17.47 20.98
C PHE A 218 3.77 17.17 19.50
N GLY A 219 4.19 18.11 18.65
CA GLY A 219 4.17 17.98 17.19
C GLY A 219 5.40 18.62 16.56
N PHE A 220 5.56 18.42 15.24
CA PHE A 220 6.50 19.20 14.46
C PHE A 220 5.89 20.58 14.21
N ALA A 221 6.69 21.62 14.41
CA ALA A 221 6.27 22.99 14.13
C ALA A 221 6.93 23.49 12.85
N VAL A 222 6.16 24.23 12.05
CA VAL A 222 6.65 24.99 10.90
C VAL A 222 6.16 26.42 11.00
N THR A 223 6.79 27.36 10.29
CA THR A 223 6.31 28.74 10.22
C THR A 223 4.86 28.78 9.71
N ARG A 224 4.01 29.57 10.36
CA ARG A 224 2.59 29.69 10.01
C ARG A 224 2.37 30.01 8.53
N GLY A 225 1.46 29.29 7.89
CA GLY A 225 1.15 29.39 6.47
C GLY A 225 1.99 28.47 5.57
N ASN A 226 2.96 27.72 6.10
CA ASN A 226 3.72 26.73 5.33
C ASN A 226 2.95 25.40 5.15
N SER A 227 1.77 25.48 4.54
CA SER A 227 0.86 24.34 4.36
C SER A 227 1.45 23.20 3.51
N ARG A 228 2.48 23.50 2.69
CA ARG A 228 3.15 22.51 1.86
C ARG A 228 4.05 21.61 2.70
N LEU A 229 4.95 22.19 3.49
CA LEU A 229 5.84 21.41 4.36
C LEU A 229 5.03 20.68 5.43
N LEU A 230 4.03 21.35 6.01
CA LEU A 230 3.13 20.73 6.97
C LEU A 230 2.41 19.50 6.42
N ALA A 231 1.96 19.54 5.16
CA ALA A 231 1.32 18.40 4.53
C ALA A 231 2.29 17.23 4.32
N LEU A 232 3.53 17.51 3.89
CA LEU A 232 4.57 16.50 3.71
C LEU A 232 4.93 15.82 5.04
N LEU A 233 5.11 16.61 6.09
CA LEU A 233 5.43 16.09 7.43
C LEU A 233 4.29 15.23 8.00
N ASN A 234 3.03 15.64 7.82
CA ASN A 234 1.88 14.83 8.24
C ASN A 234 1.75 13.52 7.43
N GLU A 235 2.05 13.55 6.13
CA GLU A 235 2.05 12.36 5.28
C GLU A 235 3.15 11.39 5.67
N GLY A 236 4.38 11.89 5.89
CA GLY A 236 5.48 11.08 6.37
C GLY A 236 5.22 10.52 7.78
N LEU A 237 4.63 11.31 8.69
CA LEU A 237 4.18 10.82 10.01
C LEU A 237 3.20 9.65 9.87
N ALA A 238 2.22 9.76 8.97
CA ALA A 238 1.28 8.67 8.72
C ALA A 238 2.00 7.41 8.22
N LEU A 239 2.96 7.56 7.30
CA LEU A 239 3.75 6.43 6.77
C LEU A 239 4.55 5.73 7.89
N VAL A 240 5.33 6.46 8.68
CA VAL A 240 6.16 5.88 9.76
C VAL A 240 5.34 5.31 10.92
N ILE A 241 4.12 5.79 11.12
CA ILE A 241 3.17 5.18 12.07
C ILE A 241 2.67 3.84 11.52
N THR A 242 2.33 3.80 10.23
CA THR A 242 1.76 2.59 9.61
C THR A 242 2.77 1.48 9.36
N ASP A 243 4.03 1.80 9.07
CA ASP A 243 5.08 0.80 8.82
C ASP A 243 5.71 0.22 10.11
N GLY A 244 5.33 0.75 11.28
CA GLY A 244 5.81 0.33 12.59
C GLY A 244 7.06 1.07 13.10
N THR A 245 7.66 1.97 12.31
CA THR A 245 8.83 2.76 12.68
C THR A 245 8.59 3.62 13.91
N TYR A 246 7.45 4.31 13.99
CA TYR A 246 7.06 5.07 15.18
C TYR A 246 7.03 4.19 16.43
N ARG A 247 6.41 3.00 16.35
CA ARG A 247 6.31 2.07 17.49
C ARG A 247 7.68 1.60 17.95
N ARG A 248 8.59 1.33 17.01
CA ARG A 248 9.98 0.94 17.30
C ARG A 248 10.74 2.05 18.02
N LEU A 249 10.68 3.28 17.50
CA LEU A 249 11.31 4.45 18.13
C LEU A 249 10.72 4.71 19.52
N HIS A 250 9.39 4.67 19.64
CA HIS A 250 8.69 4.89 20.90
C HIS A 250 9.10 3.84 21.95
N THR A 251 9.13 2.57 21.57
CA THR A 251 9.55 1.47 22.45
C THR A 251 11.01 1.63 22.90
N ARG A 252 11.91 1.99 21.97
CA ARG A 252 13.34 2.17 22.27
C ARG A 252 13.57 3.29 23.28
N TRP A 253 12.87 4.41 23.11
CA TRP A 253 13.16 5.63 23.87
C TRP A 253 12.40 5.75 25.19
N PHE A 254 11.19 5.20 25.29
CA PHE A 254 10.33 5.41 26.46
C PHE A 254 10.15 4.18 27.34
N THR A 255 10.13 2.97 26.78
CA THR A 255 9.89 1.77 27.58
C THR A 255 10.95 1.53 28.68
N PRO A 256 12.26 1.80 28.48
CA PRO A 256 13.25 1.70 29.55
C PRO A 256 13.01 2.71 30.70
N LEU A 257 12.30 3.81 30.45
CA LEU A 257 11.97 4.83 31.46
C LEU A 257 10.68 4.51 32.21
N GLU A 258 9.82 3.67 31.61
CA GLU A 258 8.52 3.27 32.19
C GLU A 258 8.65 1.98 33.03
N LEU A 259 9.77 1.24 32.95
CA LEU A 259 9.98 0.01 33.70
C LEU A 259 10.96 0.19 34.87
N PRO A 260 10.72 -0.51 36.01
CA PRO A 260 11.72 -0.59 37.07
C PRO A 260 13.00 -1.27 36.54
N SER A 261 14.15 -0.76 36.95
CA SER A 261 15.51 -1.27 36.66
C SER A 261 15.82 -2.62 37.34
N ARG A 262 14.86 -3.55 37.30
CA ARG A 262 14.97 -4.89 37.89
C ARG A 262 15.06 -5.95 36.79
N THR A 263 15.81 -7.01 37.08
CA THR A 263 15.89 -8.21 36.24
C THR A 263 14.49 -8.81 36.02
N ILE A 264 14.14 -9.08 34.77
CA ILE A 264 12.86 -9.69 34.39
C ILE A 264 12.99 -11.21 34.51
N LEU A 265 12.15 -11.83 35.33
CA LEU A 265 12.14 -13.28 35.53
C LEU A 265 11.27 -13.96 34.47
N VAL A 266 11.90 -14.76 33.60
CA VAL A 266 11.23 -15.49 32.53
C VAL A 266 11.13 -16.98 32.86
N GLY A 267 9.92 -17.51 32.92
CA GLY A 267 9.65 -18.92 33.16
C GLY A 267 9.42 -19.74 31.89
N GLY A 268 9.68 -21.03 31.97
CA GLY A 268 9.35 -22.01 30.92
C GLY A 268 9.40 -23.45 31.45
N ASP A 269 8.98 -24.40 30.63
CA ASP A 269 9.06 -25.83 30.95
C ASP A 269 10.52 -26.32 30.90
N TYR A 270 10.91 -27.18 31.84
CA TYR A 270 12.23 -27.82 31.88
C TYR A 270 12.39 -28.99 30.91
N ASN A 271 11.29 -29.56 30.40
CA ASN A 271 11.34 -30.70 29.49
C ASN A 271 10.31 -30.60 28.35
N TYR A 272 10.44 -29.56 27.53
CA TYR A 272 9.61 -29.34 26.34
C TYR A 272 10.45 -29.04 25.07
N PRO A 273 11.38 -29.94 24.69
CA PRO A 273 12.20 -29.72 23.51
C PRO A 273 11.37 -29.78 22.21
N PRO A 274 11.84 -29.17 21.10
CA PRO A 274 13.02 -28.32 20.98
C PRO A 274 12.75 -26.85 21.40
N PHE A 275 11.63 -26.55 22.08
CA PHE A 275 11.22 -25.18 22.41
C PHE A 275 11.92 -24.66 23.66
N GLU A 276 11.78 -25.38 24.77
CA GLU A 276 12.51 -25.11 26.00
C GLU A 276 12.76 -26.36 26.80
N TYR A 277 14.00 -26.51 27.24
CA TYR A 277 14.42 -27.63 28.06
C TYR A 277 15.75 -27.30 28.73
N LEU A 278 16.09 -28.09 29.74
CA LEU A 278 17.44 -28.10 30.30
C LEU A 278 18.33 -29.04 29.46
N ASP A 279 19.47 -28.52 29.00
CA ASP A 279 20.49 -29.33 28.33
C ASP A 279 21.20 -30.31 29.29
N GLU A 280 22.19 -31.06 28.78
CA GLU A 280 22.91 -32.06 29.58
C GLU A 280 23.72 -31.43 30.73
N GLU A 281 24.08 -30.16 30.58
CA GLU A 281 24.76 -29.34 31.57
C GLU A 281 23.81 -28.64 32.56
N GLY A 282 22.50 -28.73 32.34
CA GLY A 282 21.46 -28.11 33.18
C GLY A 282 21.19 -26.64 32.87
N ASN A 283 21.59 -26.14 31.70
CA ASN A 283 21.31 -24.77 31.27
C ASN A 283 20.02 -24.71 30.43
N PRO A 284 19.28 -23.58 30.47
CA PRO A 284 18.17 -23.33 29.57
C PRO A 284 18.63 -23.29 28.11
N ALA A 285 18.03 -24.16 27.28
CA ALA A 285 18.26 -24.28 25.85
C ALA A 285 16.93 -24.46 25.09
N GLY A 286 16.93 -24.13 23.79
CA GLY A 286 15.80 -24.31 22.89
C GLY A 286 15.37 -23.04 22.15
N TYR A 287 14.45 -23.21 21.21
CA TYR A 287 13.93 -22.14 20.35
C TYR A 287 13.40 -20.93 21.12
N ASN A 288 12.59 -21.14 22.15
CA ASN A 288 11.99 -20.05 22.92
C ASN A 288 13.04 -19.35 23.80
N VAL A 289 14.00 -20.10 24.34
CA VAL A 289 15.10 -19.56 25.14
C VAL A 289 15.94 -18.60 24.29
N ASP A 290 16.33 -19.03 23.08
CA ASP A 290 17.12 -18.19 22.18
C ASP A 290 16.33 -17.00 21.63
N LEU A 291 15.03 -17.19 21.38
CA LEU A 291 14.14 -16.11 20.97
C LEU A 291 14.01 -15.04 22.05
N VAL A 292 13.78 -15.43 23.31
CA VAL A 292 13.69 -14.51 24.44
C VAL A 292 15.02 -13.79 24.68
N ARG A 293 16.15 -14.48 24.58
CA ARG A 293 17.48 -13.84 24.67
C ARG A 293 17.71 -12.83 23.54
N ALA A 294 17.26 -13.13 22.31
CA ALA A 294 17.35 -12.20 21.18
C ALA A 294 16.47 -10.97 21.40
N VAL A 295 15.25 -11.17 21.89
CA VAL A 295 14.33 -10.09 22.26
C VAL A 295 14.94 -9.21 23.35
N ALA A 296 15.51 -9.82 24.40
CA ALA A 296 16.16 -9.09 25.48
C ALA A 296 17.35 -8.26 24.99
N ARG A 297 18.22 -8.83 24.14
CA ARG A 297 19.34 -8.08 23.53
C ARG A 297 18.85 -6.93 22.65
N ALA A 298 17.80 -7.14 21.86
CA ALA A 298 17.27 -6.12 20.95
C ALA A 298 16.64 -4.94 21.72
N MET A 299 16.15 -5.20 22.93
CA MET A 299 15.46 -4.23 23.79
C MET A 299 16.31 -3.76 24.98
N ASP A 300 17.58 -4.17 25.05
CA ASP A 300 18.51 -3.90 26.17
C ASP A 300 17.94 -4.25 27.56
N LEU A 301 17.34 -5.44 27.66
CA LEU A 301 16.69 -5.92 28.89
C LEU A 301 17.59 -6.89 29.65
N ASP A 302 17.63 -6.73 30.97
CA ASP A 302 18.20 -7.73 31.87
C ASP A 302 17.15 -8.81 32.18
N ILE A 303 17.48 -10.07 31.86
CA ILE A 303 16.58 -11.22 32.00
C ILE A 303 17.25 -12.39 32.73
N GLU A 304 16.46 -13.11 33.54
CA GLU A 304 16.86 -14.40 34.12
C GLU A 304 15.84 -15.47 33.71
N ILE A 305 16.31 -16.56 33.10
CA ILE A 305 15.46 -17.65 32.62
C ILE A 305 15.44 -18.78 33.64
N ARG A 306 14.24 -19.16 34.12
CA ARG A 306 14.01 -20.25 35.08
C ARG A 306 13.12 -21.31 34.46
N LEU A 307 13.69 -22.49 34.21
CA LEU A 307 12.92 -23.63 33.73
C LEU A 307 12.59 -24.58 34.89
N GLY A 308 11.34 -25.06 34.95
CA GLY A 308 10.85 -25.95 35.99
C GLY A 308 9.61 -26.72 35.54
N PRO A 309 9.05 -27.60 36.41
CA PRO A 309 7.83 -28.32 36.10
C PRO A 309 6.71 -27.37 35.67
N TRP A 310 6.08 -27.66 34.53
CA TRP A 310 5.14 -26.75 33.87
C TRP A 310 4.06 -26.20 34.81
N THR A 311 3.42 -27.07 35.59
CA THR A 311 2.38 -26.69 36.58
C THR A 311 2.89 -25.66 37.59
N ARG A 312 4.11 -25.84 38.09
CA ARG A 312 4.74 -24.90 39.03
C ARG A 312 5.03 -23.56 38.35
N ILE A 313 5.52 -23.57 37.11
CA ILE A 313 5.84 -22.34 36.37
C ILE A 313 4.58 -21.52 36.10
N THR A 314 3.47 -22.17 35.70
CA THR A 314 2.19 -21.48 35.52
C THR A 314 1.65 -20.91 36.83
N ASP A 315 1.80 -21.63 37.95
CA ASP A 315 1.40 -21.14 39.27
C ASP A 315 2.26 -19.95 39.72
N MET A 316 3.57 -20.00 39.47
CA MET A 316 4.50 -18.90 39.75
C MET A 316 4.13 -17.63 38.97
N LEU A 317 3.73 -17.75 37.69
CA LEU A 317 3.25 -16.60 36.92
C LEU A 317 1.93 -16.05 37.49
N ALA A 318 0.99 -16.93 37.86
CA ALA A 318 -0.29 -16.52 38.44
C ALA A 318 -0.13 -15.80 39.80
N GLN A 319 0.89 -16.18 40.57
CA GLN A 319 1.23 -15.58 41.87
C GLN A 319 2.09 -14.32 41.73
N GLY A 320 2.76 -14.13 40.59
CA GLY A 320 3.68 -13.02 40.33
C GLY A 320 5.11 -13.27 40.83
N GLU A 321 5.49 -14.53 41.01
CA GLU A 321 6.88 -14.93 41.34
C GLU A 321 7.81 -14.93 40.11
N ILE A 322 7.22 -14.99 38.91
CA ILE A 322 7.89 -14.72 37.62
C ILE A 322 7.07 -13.69 36.85
N ASP A 323 7.73 -12.98 35.95
CA ASP A 323 7.15 -11.84 35.23
C ASP A 323 6.54 -12.26 33.88
N LEU A 324 7.16 -13.22 33.22
CA LEU A 324 6.83 -13.65 31.86
C LEU A 324 6.96 -15.18 31.75
N ILE A 325 6.09 -15.82 30.95
CA ILE A 325 6.34 -17.15 30.41
C ILE A 325 6.71 -17.02 28.92
N GLN A 326 7.84 -17.62 28.54
CA GLN A 326 8.41 -17.51 27.19
C GLN A 326 7.59 -18.23 26.10
N GLY A 327 6.79 -19.20 26.50
CA GLY A 327 5.92 -19.95 25.62
C GLY A 327 4.72 -20.49 26.38
N MET A 328 3.53 -19.99 26.06
CA MET A 328 2.27 -20.53 26.55
C MET A 328 1.28 -20.65 25.40
N MET A 329 0.57 -21.78 25.36
CA MET A 329 -0.48 -22.02 24.37
C MET A 329 -1.76 -21.30 24.77
N TYR A 330 -2.35 -20.59 23.82
CA TYR A 330 -3.60 -19.86 24.03
C TYR A 330 -4.78 -20.82 24.27
N SER A 331 -5.56 -20.54 25.31
CA SER A 331 -6.89 -21.09 25.50
C SER A 331 -7.83 -20.06 26.13
N PRO A 332 -9.15 -20.14 25.88
CA PRO A 332 -10.13 -19.25 26.51
C PRO A 332 -10.10 -19.28 28.05
N GLU A 333 -9.67 -20.39 28.65
CA GLU A 333 -9.55 -20.56 30.09
C GLU A 333 -8.33 -19.80 30.63
N ARG A 334 -7.20 -19.90 29.93
CA ARG A 334 -5.94 -19.24 30.32
C ARG A 334 -6.00 -17.72 30.10
N ASP A 335 -6.69 -17.26 29.05
CA ASP A 335 -6.95 -15.84 28.74
C ASP A 335 -7.77 -15.11 29.83
N ARG A 336 -8.40 -15.87 30.74
CA ARG A 336 -9.04 -15.29 31.93
C ARG A 336 -8.02 -14.84 32.97
N ILE A 337 -6.83 -15.45 32.99
CA ILE A 337 -5.82 -15.32 34.05
C ILE A 337 -4.55 -14.61 33.55
N PHE A 338 -4.23 -14.78 32.27
CA PHE A 338 -3.01 -14.29 31.63
C PHE A 338 -3.35 -13.45 30.39
N ASP A 339 -2.48 -12.48 30.08
CA ASP A 339 -2.50 -11.75 28.81
C ASP A 339 -1.44 -12.34 27.87
N PHE A 340 -1.75 -12.41 26.57
CA PHE A 340 -0.94 -13.10 25.56
C PHE A 340 -0.41 -12.17 24.47
N SER A 341 0.83 -12.38 24.04
CA SER A 341 1.41 -11.68 22.90
C SER A 341 0.83 -12.19 21.58
N GLN A 342 1.18 -11.55 20.46
CA GLN A 342 1.03 -12.21 19.18
C GLN A 342 1.78 -13.54 19.19
N ALA A 343 1.19 -14.58 18.59
CA ALA A 343 1.81 -15.88 18.44
C ALA A 343 3.18 -15.76 17.74
N HIS A 344 4.21 -16.32 18.37
CA HIS A 344 5.52 -16.47 17.74
C HIS A 344 5.60 -17.77 16.94
N THR A 345 4.80 -18.79 17.27
CA THR A 345 4.65 -20.01 16.47
C THR A 345 3.27 -20.67 16.67
N VAL A 346 2.97 -21.71 15.87
CA VAL A 346 1.73 -22.51 16.00
C VAL A 346 2.12 -23.96 16.22
N HIS A 347 1.55 -24.57 17.26
CA HIS A 347 1.84 -25.96 17.65
C HIS A 347 0.73 -26.88 17.16
N HIS A 348 1.13 -28.02 16.57
CA HIS A 348 0.23 -29.09 16.19
C HIS A 348 0.31 -30.23 17.21
N HIS A 349 -0.81 -30.54 17.84
CA HIS A 349 -0.91 -31.67 18.76
C HIS A 349 -1.50 -32.87 18.05
N ILE A 350 -0.92 -34.04 18.29
CA ILE A 350 -1.28 -35.29 17.63
C ILE A 350 -1.36 -36.42 18.66
N ALA A 351 -2.04 -37.50 18.28
CA ALA A 351 -1.88 -38.78 18.96
C ALA A 351 -0.57 -39.46 18.51
N ILE A 352 0.21 -39.95 19.47
CA ILE A 352 1.44 -40.74 19.27
C ILE A 352 1.23 -42.12 19.89
N GLY A 353 1.53 -43.18 19.16
CA GLY A 353 1.19 -44.56 19.49
C GLY A 353 2.19 -45.55 18.91
N ARG A 354 1.96 -46.85 19.09
CA ARG A 354 2.86 -47.92 18.60
C ARG A 354 2.23 -48.72 17.45
N GLY A 355 2.90 -48.76 16.30
CA GLY A 355 2.44 -49.52 15.12
C GLY A 355 1.14 -49.00 14.49
N GLY A 356 0.72 -49.60 13.36
CA GLY A 356 -0.47 -49.19 12.60
C GLY A 356 -0.21 -48.19 11.46
N ARG A 357 -1.23 -47.88 10.66
CA ARG A 357 -1.13 -46.83 9.63
C ARG A 357 -1.38 -45.48 10.28
N ARG A 358 -0.56 -44.47 9.95
CA ARG A 358 -0.69 -43.08 10.47
C ARG A 358 -2.07 -42.43 10.26
N SER A 359 -2.87 -42.96 9.33
CA SER A 359 -4.23 -42.51 9.02
C SER A 359 -5.29 -42.97 10.03
N ASP A 360 -4.98 -44.00 10.82
CA ASP A 360 -5.95 -44.72 11.65
C ASP A 360 -5.86 -44.27 13.12
N PHE A 361 -5.11 -43.20 13.38
CA PHE A 361 -4.88 -42.65 14.71
C PHE A 361 -6.05 -41.76 15.12
N PRO A 362 -6.47 -41.79 16.40
CA PRO A 362 -7.63 -41.03 16.87
C PRO A 362 -7.35 -39.53 16.81
N VAL A 363 -8.32 -38.77 16.29
CA VAL A 363 -8.24 -37.31 16.13
C VAL A 363 -9.39 -36.56 16.78
N THR A 364 -10.51 -37.24 17.03
CA THR A 364 -11.68 -36.69 17.71
C THR A 364 -11.81 -37.19 19.15
N PRO A 365 -12.47 -36.45 20.05
CA PRO A 365 -12.75 -36.91 21.41
C PRO A 365 -13.45 -38.28 21.45
N GLU A 366 -14.36 -38.54 20.52
CA GLU A 366 -15.10 -39.80 20.45
C GLU A 366 -14.20 -40.99 20.11
N GLU A 367 -13.22 -40.80 19.22
CA GLU A 367 -12.26 -41.84 18.84
C GLU A 367 -11.22 -42.12 19.94
N LEU A 368 -10.94 -41.10 20.77
CA LEU A 368 -10.07 -41.23 21.93
C LEU A 368 -10.72 -42.07 23.05
N ARG A 369 -12.05 -42.08 23.15
CA ARG A 369 -12.76 -42.89 24.17
C ARG A 369 -12.49 -44.38 24.00
N GLY A 370 -12.28 -45.06 25.12
CA GLY A 370 -11.99 -46.50 25.16
C GLY A 370 -10.51 -46.85 24.98
N HIS A 371 -9.64 -45.89 24.66
CA HIS A 371 -8.19 -46.07 24.66
C HIS A 371 -7.57 -45.59 25.97
N SER A 372 -6.42 -46.16 26.34
CA SER A 372 -5.60 -45.65 27.43
C SER A 372 -4.70 -44.52 26.93
N ILE A 373 -4.77 -43.36 27.59
CA ILE A 373 -4.17 -42.11 27.10
C ILE A 373 -3.21 -41.53 28.14
N ALA A 374 -2.04 -41.07 27.72
CA ALA A 374 -1.12 -40.29 28.55
C ALA A 374 -1.03 -38.82 28.10
N VAL A 375 -1.07 -37.88 29.05
CA VAL A 375 -0.88 -36.44 28.83
C VAL A 375 -0.01 -35.82 29.92
N GLN A 376 0.69 -34.74 29.60
CA GLN A 376 1.47 -33.98 30.58
C GLN A 376 0.55 -33.14 31.49
N ALA A 377 0.83 -33.13 32.79
CA ALA A 377 0.08 -32.36 33.79
C ALA A 377 0.08 -30.86 33.46
N GLY A 378 -1.12 -30.28 33.39
CA GLY A 378 -1.32 -28.84 33.13
C GLY A 378 -0.99 -28.38 31.71
N ASP A 379 -0.62 -29.29 30.81
CA ASP A 379 -0.43 -28.97 29.40
C ASP A 379 -1.78 -28.75 28.69
N ILE A 380 -1.78 -28.14 27.50
CA ILE A 380 -2.99 -27.88 26.73
C ILE A 380 -3.75 -29.17 26.38
N MET A 381 -3.07 -30.30 26.22
CA MET A 381 -3.73 -31.59 25.97
C MET A 381 -4.36 -32.17 27.22
N HIS A 382 -3.87 -31.82 28.41
CA HIS A 382 -4.57 -32.10 29.66
C HIS A 382 -5.85 -31.27 29.80
N ASP A 383 -5.78 -29.97 29.48
CA ASP A 383 -6.96 -29.10 29.47
C ASP A 383 -8.02 -29.60 28.46
N TYR A 384 -7.58 -30.04 27.28
CA TYR A 384 -8.45 -30.55 26.22
C TYR A 384 -9.18 -31.85 26.60
N VAL A 385 -8.47 -32.85 27.13
CA VAL A 385 -9.13 -34.12 27.52
C VAL A 385 -10.12 -33.92 28.67
N LEU A 386 -9.84 -32.97 29.58
CA LEU A 386 -10.76 -32.59 30.64
C LEU A 386 -12.01 -31.86 30.10
N SER A 387 -11.84 -30.90 29.18
CA SER A 387 -12.96 -30.15 28.61
C SER A 387 -13.90 -31.03 27.78
N GLU A 388 -13.36 -32.01 27.06
CA GLU A 388 -14.11 -32.94 26.21
C GLU A 388 -14.64 -34.18 26.96
N GLY A 389 -14.35 -34.29 28.26
CA GLY A 389 -14.80 -35.39 29.11
C GLY A 389 -14.13 -36.74 28.82
N VAL A 390 -12.97 -36.75 28.17
CA VAL A 390 -12.18 -37.97 27.87
C VAL A 390 -11.28 -38.28 29.07
N THR A 391 -11.88 -38.73 30.16
CA THR A 391 -11.17 -39.00 31.44
C THR A 391 -11.04 -40.50 31.77
N GLU A 392 -11.72 -41.36 31.00
CA GLU A 392 -11.63 -42.80 31.13
C GLU A 392 -10.21 -43.27 30.74
N ASN A 393 -9.52 -44.01 31.61
CA ASN A 393 -8.14 -44.51 31.40
C ASN A 393 -7.09 -43.43 31.09
N LEU A 394 -7.27 -42.20 31.60
CA LEU A 394 -6.30 -41.12 31.50
C LEU A 394 -5.16 -41.29 32.53
N THR A 395 -3.92 -41.25 32.05
CA THR A 395 -2.71 -41.19 32.87
C THR A 395 -2.09 -39.80 32.73
N VAL A 396 -1.93 -39.10 33.84
CA VAL A 396 -1.31 -37.78 33.88
C VAL A 396 0.12 -37.93 34.40
N VAL A 397 1.09 -37.36 33.68
CA VAL A 397 2.53 -37.47 33.96
C VAL A 397 3.19 -36.09 34.00
N ASP A 398 4.44 -35.99 34.46
CA ASP A 398 5.09 -34.69 34.68
C ASP A 398 5.72 -34.08 33.41
N SER A 399 5.97 -34.88 32.37
CA SER A 399 6.56 -34.39 31.10
C SER A 399 6.05 -35.17 29.88
N GLN A 400 6.13 -34.57 28.68
CA GLN A 400 5.80 -35.29 27.43
C GLN A 400 6.72 -36.49 27.19
N GLU A 401 7.98 -36.42 27.63
CA GLU A 401 8.90 -37.56 27.51
C GLU A 401 8.41 -38.78 28.30
N GLU A 402 7.90 -38.57 29.51
CA GLU A 402 7.32 -39.63 30.32
C GLU A 402 6.06 -40.22 29.67
N ALA A 403 5.21 -39.37 29.08
CA ALA A 403 4.02 -39.81 28.35
C ALA A 403 4.38 -40.73 27.18
N LEU A 404 5.39 -40.34 26.38
CA LEU A 404 5.90 -41.15 25.28
C LEU A 404 6.55 -42.46 25.76
N ARG A 405 7.26 -42.43 26.89
CA ARG A 405 7.86 -43.63 27.49
C ARG A 405 6.81 -44.67 27.90
N LEU A 406 5.65 -44.22 28.39
CA LEU A 406 4.53 -45.11 28.67
C LEU A 406 4.02 -45.81 27.41
N VAL A 407 3.93 -45.10 26.28
CA VAL A 407 3.56 -45.68 24.96
C VAL A 407 4.60 -46.72 24.52
N VAL A 408 5.90 -46.40 24.62
CA VAL A 408 7.00 -47.31 24.29
C VAL A 408 6.92 -48.60 25.10
N SER A 409 6.67 -48.48 26.42
CA SER A 409 6.52 -49.64 27.32
C SER A 409 5.25 -50.45 27.08
N GLY A 410 4.28 -49.91 26.32
CA GLY A 410 2.96 -50.49 26.12
C GLY A 410 2.03 -50.36 27.32
N ALA A 411 2.32 -49.46 28.26
CA ALA A 411 1.48 -49.18 29.42
C ALA A 411 0.24 -48.35 29.06
N VAL A 412 0.32 -47.56 27.99
CA VAL A 412 -0.81 -46.81 27.40
C VAL A 412 -0.82 -46.97 25.88
N ASP A 413 -1.98 -46.79 25.27
CA ASP A 413 -2.17 -46.90 23.81
C ASP A 413 -1.63 -45.67 23.08
N TYR A 414 -1.94 -44.48 23.60
CA TYR A 414 -1.57 -43.21 22.98
C TYR A 414 -1.06 -42.18 23.99
N ALA A 415 -0.09 -41.38 23.58
CA ALA A 415 0.24 -40.10 24.19
C ALA A 415 -0.33 -38.97 23.33
N LEU A 416 -0.93 -37.94 23.95
CA LEU A 416 -1.33 -36.73 23.24
C LEU A 416 -0.32 -35.63 23.55
N GLY A 417 0.29 -35.06 22.51
CA GLY A 417 1.38 -34.11 22.70
C GLY A 417 1.78 -33.39 21.43
N SER A 418 2.80 -32.55 21.57
CA SER A 418 3.33 -31.72 20.49
C SER A 418 4.04 -32.58 19.46
N GLN A 419 3.68 -32.42 18.18
CA GLN A 419 4.30 -33.15 17.09
C GLN A 419 5.81 -32.97 17.04
N LEU A 420 6.29 -31.73 17.22
CA LEU A 420 7.72 -31.40 17.13
C LEU A 420 8.49 -31.93 18.33
N THR A 421 7.88 -31.88 19.51
CA THR A 421 8.45 -32.46 20.74
C THR A 421 8.57 -33.97 20.64
N ALA A 422 7.53 -34.64 20.14
CA ALA A 422 7.58 -36.07 19.89
C ALA A 422 8.65 -36.45 18.87
N LEU A 423 8.76 -35.72 17.74
CA LEU A 423 9.81 -35.97 16.73
C LEU A 423 11.21 -35.82 17.32
N TYR A 424 11.46 -34.75 18.08
CA TYR A 424 12.74 -34.53 18.75
C TYR A 424 13.07 -35.67 19.72
N LEU A 425 12.13 -36.05 20.58
CA LEU A 425 12.36 -37.07 21.61
C LEU A 425 12.53 -38.47 21.02
N ILE A 426 11.78 -38.79 19.95
CA ILE A 426 11.96 -40.04 19.21
C ILE A 426 13.37 -40.11 18.61
N GLN A 427 13.82 -39.03 17.98
CA GLN A 427 15.17 -38.97 17.40
C GLN A 427 16.26 -39.03 18.48
N LYS A 428 16.09 -38.30 19.60
CA LYS A 428 17.05 -38.26 20.71
C LYS A 428 17.20 -39.62 21.38
N ASN A 429 16.09 -40.32 21.64
CA ASN A 429 16.07 -41.56 22.41
C ASN A 429 16.08 -42.83 21.55
N GLY A 430 15.97 -42.71 20.22
CA GLY A 430 15.95 -43.85 19.30
C GLY A 430 14.67 -44.69 19.38
N TRP A 431 13.51 -44.06 19.62
CA TRP A 431 12.21 -44.74 19.74
C TRP A 431 11.54 -44.97 18.38
N ASP A 432 12.20 -45.74 17.51
CA ASP A 432 11.78 -45.99 16.12
C ASP A 432 10.40 -46.69 16.00
N GLU A 433 9.94 -47.34 17.07
CA GLU A 433 8.62 -47.99 17.17
C GLU A 433 7.43 -47.01 17.31
N LEU A 434 7.70 -45.75 17.67
CA LEU A 434 6.67 -44.74 17.82
C LEU A 434 6.22 -44.20 16.46
N VAL A 435 4.91 -44.13 16.28
CA VAL A 435 4.26 -43.66 15.07
C VAL A 435 3.43 -42.42 15.41
N LEU A 436 3.64 -41.36 14.65
CA LEU A 436 2.92 -40.10 14.77
C LEU A 436 1.67 -40.12 13.88
N GLY A 437 0.52 -39.75 14.44
CA GLY A 437 -0.70 -39.47 13.68
C GLY A 437 -0.47 -38.39 12.61
N ARG A 438 -1.14 -38.51 11.46
CA ARG A 438 -0.97 -37.56 10.34
C ARG A 438 -1.77 -36.27 10.51
N GLN A 439 -2.85 -36.32 11.29
CA GLN A 439 -3.79 -35.21 11.45
C GLN A 439 -3.63 -34.61 12.85
N ALA A 440 -3.62 -33.28 12.92
CA ALA A 440 -3.59 -32.56 14.18
C ALA A 440 -4.97 -32.63 14.86
N ILE A 441 -5.00 -32.93 16.16
CA ILE A 441 -6.19 -32.86 17.00
C ILE A 441 -6.61 -31.39 17.12
N VAL A 442 -5.68 -30.55 17.59
CA VAL A 442 -5.89 -29.10 17.67
C VAL A 442 -4.60 -28.33 17.35
N PRO A 443 -4.62 -27.37 16.41
CA PRO A 443 -3.58 -26.36 16.29
C PRO A 443 -3.75 -25.28 17.37
N ARG A 444 -2.67 -24.91 18.06
CA ARG A 444 -2.71 -23.88 19.11
C ARG A 444 -1.66 -22.81 18.87
N GLU A 445 -2.09 -21.55 18.99
CA GLU A 445 -1.19 -20.40 18.98
C GLU A 445 -0.28 -20.43 20.21
N TYR A 446 1.01 -20.21 20.00
CA TYR A 446 2.04 -20.23 21.03
C TYR A 446 2.74 -18.88 21.07
N GLY A 447 2.69 -18.22 22.23
CA GLY A 447 3.20 -16.86 22.40
C GLY A 447 3.74 -16.62 23.80
N PHE A 448 4.20 -15.40 24.05
CA PHE A 448 4.55 -14.96 25.39
C PHE A 448 3.28 -14.76 26.23
N ALA A 449 3.35 -15.06 27.51
CA ALA A 449 2.26 -14.82 28.45
C ALA A 449 2.75 -14.07 29.69
N VAL A 450 1.96 -13.11 30.13
CA VAL A 450 2.17 -12.37 31.38
C VAL A 450 0.96 -12.50 32.28
N ARG A 451 1.09 -12.17 33.55
CA ARG A 451 -0.07 -12.00 34.44
C ARG A 451 -1.02 -10.94 33.89
N ARG A 452 -2.32 -11.20 33.94
CA ARG A 452 -3.35 -10.25 33.49
C ARG A 452 -3.15 -8.86 34.09
N GLY A 453 -3.21 -7.84 33.23
CA GLY A 453 -3.00 -6.43 33.58
C GLY A 453 -1.57 -5.94 33.37
N ASN A 454 -0.59 -6.82 33.12
CA ASN A 454 0.80 -6.43 32.83
C ASN A 454 1.03 -6.17 31.33
N GLN A 455 0.20 -5.31 30.74
CA GLN A 455 0.25 -5.03 29.29
C GLN A 455 1.54 -4.31 28.85
N GLU A 456 2.19 -3.59 29.76
CA GLU A 456 3.45 -2.89 29.51
C GLU A 456 4.56 -3.88 29.17
N LEU A 457 4.77 -4.90 30.03
CA LEU A 457 5.76 -5.95 29.79
C LEU A 457 5.45 -6.76 28.53
N LEU A 458 4.17 -7.04 28.29
CA LEU A 458 3.74 -7.77 27.11
C LEU A 458 4.00 -6.98 25.82
N SER A 459 3.78 -5.67 25.85
CA SER A 459 4.02 -4.76 24.73
C SER A 459 5.51 -4.65 24.44
N LEU A 460 6.35 -4.62 25.48
CA LEU A 460 7.81 -4.64 25.34
C LEU A 460 8.30 -5.90 24.63
N PHE A 461 7.92 -7.09 25.12
CA PHE A 461 8.33 -8.36 24.48
C PHE A 461 7.76 -8.51 23.07
N SER A 462 6.55 -7.98 22.82
CA SER A 462 5.96 -7.95 21.48
C SER A 462 6.70 -7.01 20.53
N GLY A 463 7.12 -5.83 21.00
CA GLY A 463 7.95 -4.88 20.25
C GLY A 463 9.33 -5.46 19.92
N GLY A 464 9.98 -6.08 20.90
CA GLY A 464 11.26 -6.74 20.68
C GLY A 464 11.17 -7.93 19.72
N LEU A 465 10.09 -8.72 19.77
CA LEU A 465 9.84 -9.77 18.78
C LEU A 465 9.70 -9.20 17.36
N ALA A 466 9.08 -8.04 17.19
CA ALA A 466 8.98 -7.38 15.90
C ALA A 466 10.37 -6.98 15.37
N VAL A 467 11.23 -6.41 16.21
CA VAL A 467 12.62 -6.06 15.85
C VAL A 467 13.42 -7.30 15.44
N VAL A 468 13.32 -8.39 16.21
CA VAL A 468 14.01 -9.66 15.91
C VAL A 468 13.48 -10.31 14.62
N ARG A 469 12.21 -10.08 14.25
CA ARG A 469 11.63 -10.52 12.97
C ARG A 469 12.16 -9.74 11.78
N GLU A 470 12.25 -8.42 11.90
CA GLU A 470 12.77 -7.53 10.85
C GLU A 470 14.26 -7.75 10.58
N SER A 471 15.07 -7.97 11.62
CA SER A 471 16.52 -8.21 11.48
C SER A 471 16.86 -9.51 10.76
N GLY A 472 15.88 -10.42 10.60
CA GLY A 472 16.08 -11.77 10.08
C GLY A 472 16.63 -12.75 11.11
N GLU A 473 16.98 -12.31 12.32
CA GLU A 473 17.46 -13.17 13.41
C GLU A 473 16.38 -14.18 13.84
N TYR A 474 15.11 -13.79 13.85
CA TYR A 474 13.98 -14.70 14.06
C TYR A 474 14.01 -15.90 13.10
N ARG A 475 14.27 -15.65 11.81
CA ARG A 475 14.31 -16.71 10.79
C ARG A 475 15.49 -17.63 11.04
N ARG A 476 16.65 -17.08 11.40
CA ARG A 476 17.85 -17.84 11.75
C ARG A 476 17.59 -18.78 12.93
N ILE A 477 17.06 -18.26 14.04
CA ILE A 477 16.73 -19.05 15.24
C ILE A 477 15.69 -20.13 14.90
N ARG A 478 14.67 -19.79 14.12
CA ARG A 478 13.65 -20.76 13.70
C ARG A 478 14.21 -21.88 12.82
N GLU A 479 15.06 -21.56 11.86
CA GLU A 479 15.70 -22.55 10.98
C GLU A 479 16.67 -23.44 11.75
N GLU A 480 17.45 -22.86 12.67
CA GLU A 480 18.39 -23.57 13.54
C GLU A 480 17.70 -24.65 14.39
N TRP A 481 16.59 -24.30 15.04
CA TRP A 481 15.88 -25.20 15.95
C TRP A 481 14.82 -26.07 15.29
N LEU A 482 14.02 -25.51 14.37
CA LEU A 482 12.82 -26.16 13.82
C LEU A 482 12.98 -26.62 12.36
N GLY A 483 14.01 -26.15 11.64
CA GLY A 483 14.20 -26.43 10.21
C GLY A 483 14.46 -27.91 9.88
N VAL A 484 14.96 -28.68 10.86
CA VAL A 484 15.21 -30.14 10.71
C VAL A 484 13.89 -30.93 10.62
N TYR A 485 12.82 -30.41 11.21
CA TYR A 485 11.54 -31.12 11.37
C TYR A 485 10.44 -30.65 10.41
N THR A 486 10.70 -29.60 9.62
CA THR A 486 9.82 -29.21 8.50
C THR A 486 10.12 -30.07 7.27
N PRO A 487 9.15 -30.81 6.71
CA PRO A 487 9.37 -31.51 5.45
C PRO A 487 9.75 -30.51 4.37
N SER A 488 10.85 -30.75 3.64
CA SER A 488 11.10 -30.06 2.37
C SER A 488 9.90 -30.30 1.44
N GLU A 489 9.11 -29.25 1.17
CA GLU A 489 7.99 -29.30 0.22
C GLU A 489 8.44 -29.59 -1.23
N TYR A 490 9.75 -29.59 -1.47
CA TYR A 490 10.35 -29.80 -2.77
C TYR A 490 11.01 -31.18 -2.89
N ASP A 491 10.32 -32.10 -3.54
CA ASP A 491 10.93 -33.29 -4.12
C ASP A 491 11.72 -32.85 -5.38
N ALA A 492 13.04 -32.85 -5.28
CA ALA A 492 13.95 -32.46 -6.37
C ALA A 492 13.67 -33.25 -7.67
N GLY A 493 13.18 -34.50 -7.57
CA GLY A 493 12.80 -35.30 -8.72
C GLY A 493 11.56 -34.77 -9.44
N ARG A 494 10.63 -34.15 -8.70
CA ARG A 494 9.39 -33.58 -9.22
C ARG A 494 9.64 -32.25 -9.94
N ILE A 495 10.49 -31.39 -9.37
CA ILE A 495 10.93 -30.14 -9.99
C ILE A 495 11.67 -30.44 -11.30
N LEU A 496 12.61 -31.39 -11.28
CA LEU A 496 13.38 -31.75 -12.47
C LEU A 496 12.47 -32.20 -13.62
N ARG A 497 11.41 -32.97 -13.34
CA ARG A 497 10.40 -33.35 -14.37
C ARG A 497 9.66 -32.15 -14.94
N ILE A 498 9.20 -31.21 -14.10
CA ILE A 498 8.46 -30.02 -14.54
C ILE A 498 9.36 -29.14 -15.42
N VAL A 499 10.61 -28.93 -14.99
CA VAL A 499 11.61 -28.19 -15.78
C VAL A 499 11.87 -28.87 -17.12
N LEU A 500 12.03 -30.20 -17.14
CA LEU A 500 12.27 -30.96 -18.38
C LEU A 500 11.08 -30.86 -19.36
N LEU A 501 9.84 -30.93 -18.84
CA LEU A 501 8.61 -30.79 -19.61
C LEU A 501 8.45 -29.38 -20.20
N ALA A 502 8.89 -28.34 -19.48
CA ALA A 502 8.88 -26.96 -19.97
C ALA A 502 9.99 -26.68 -21.00
N LEU A 503 11.17 -27.30 -20.85
CA LEU A 503 12.33 -27.05 -21.73
C LEU A 503 12.16 -27.62 -23.15
N LEU A 504 11.48 -28.77 -23.25
CA LEU A 504 11.35 -29.53 -24.50
C LEU A 504 10.61 -28.78 -25.63
N PRO A 505 9.45 -28.12 -25.39
CA PRO A 505 8.78 -27.32 -26.43
C PRO A 505 9.60 -26.07 -26.82
N VAL A 506 10.31 -25.45 -25.88
CA VAL A 506 11.17 -24.28 -26.15
C VAL A 506 12.32 -24.66 -27.09
N LEU A 507 12.99 -25.79 -26.84
CA LEU A 507 14.04 -26.33 -27.70
C LEU A 507 13.53 -26.69 -29.11
N LEU A 508 12.31 -27.21 -29.21
CA LEU A 508 11.68 -27.52 -30.49
C LEU A 508 11.46 -26.24 -31.31
N ILE A 509 10.89 -25.19 -30.69
CA ILE A 509 10.67 -23.88 -31.34
C ILE A 509 12.00 -23.27 -31.81
N LEU A 510 13.02 -23.28 -30.96
CA LEU A 510 14.36 -22.80 -31.30
C LEU A 510 14.95 -23.53 -32.51
N THR A 511 14.78 -24.85 -32.57
CA THR A 511 15.27 -25.67 -33.69
C THR A 511 14.55 -25.32 -34.99
N VAL A 512 13.22 -25.15 -34.94
CA VAL A 512 12.42 -24.71 -36.10
C VAL A 512 12.86 -23.34 -36.58
N VAL A 513 13.08 -22.38 -35.67
CA VAL A 513 13.55 -21.03 -36.00
C VAL A 513 14.93 -21.06 -36.65
N ILE A 514 15.86 -21.88 -36.13
CA ILE A 514 17.21 -22.02 -36.70
C ILE A 514 17.14 -22.61 -38.12
N LEU A 515 16.35 -23.66 -38.32
CA LEU A 515 16.16 -24.29 -39.64
C LEU A 515 15.51 -23.31 -40.63
N TRP A 516 14.50 -22.57 -40.18
CA TRP A 516 13.84 -21.51 -40.96
C TRP A 516 14.84 -20.42 -41.37
N ASN A 517 15.68 -19.97 -40.44
CA ASN A 517 16.67 -18.92 -40.68
C ASN A 517 17.78 -19.38 -41.65
N ARG A 518 18.21 -20.66 -41.59
CA ARG A 518 19.14 -21.23 -42.58
C ARG A 518 18.52 -21.34 -43.97
N SER A 519 17.24 -21.76 -44.05
CA SER A 519 16.48 -21.77 -45.31
C SER A 519 16.34 -20.37 -45.91
N LEU A 520 16.00 -19.38 -45.07
CA LEU A 520 15.88 -17.98 -45.49
C LEU A 520 17.20 -17.45 -46.06
N ARG A 521 18.35 -17.73 -45.42
CA ARG A 521 19.66 -17.30 -45.92
C ARG A 521 19.98 -17.90 -47.29
N ALA A 522 19.60 -19.15 -47.54
CA ALA A 522 19.78 -19.79 -48.85
C ALA A 522 18.90 -19.16 -49.94
N GLN A 523 17.69 -18.70 -49.59
CA GLN A 523 16.79 -17.97 -50.50
C GLN A 523 17.29 -16.53 -50.75
N VAL A 524 17.84 -15.86 -49.73
CA VAL A 524 18.36 -14.49 -49.82
C VAL A 524 19.56 -14.36 -50.76
N VAL A 525 20.44 -15.37 -50.82
CA VAL A 525 21.59 -15.39 -51.75
C VAL A 525 21.17 -15.48 -53.23
N ARG A 526 20.06 -16.18 -53.53
CA ARG A 526 19.52 -16.26 -54.90
C ARG A 526 18.85 -14.94 -55.32
N LYS A 527 18.19 -14.24 -54.40
CA LYS A 527 17.57 -12.92 -54.63
C LYS A 527 18.58 -11.74 -54.67
N THR A 528 19.78 -11.88 -54.12
CA THR A 528 20.76 -10.78 -54.03
C THR A 528 21.41 -10.41 -55.36
N VAL A 529 21.38 -11.31 -56.35
CA VAL A 529 21.85 -11.01 -57.72
C VAL A 529 20.79 -10.25 -58.52
N GLU A 530 19.51 -10.48 -58.22
CA GLU A 530 18.36 -9.78 -58.80
C GLU A 530 18.20 -8.35 -58.22
N LEU A 531 18.46 -8.19 -56.91
CA LEU A 531 18.41 -6.90 -56.21
C LEU A 531 19.49 -5.89 -56.65
N ARG A 532 20.60 -6.33 -57.25
CA ARG A 532 21.70 -5.44 -57.66
C ARG A 532 21.30 -4.52 -58.84
N ARG A 533 20.31 -4.93 -59.63
CA ARG A 533 19.65 -4.07 -60.66
C ARG A 533 18.61 -3.14 -60.04
N SER A 534 17.98 -3.52 -58.93
CA SER A 534 17.07 -2.66 -58.16
C SER A 534 17.79 -1.54 -57.41
N MET A 535 19.06 -1.74 -57.00
CA MET A 535 19.82 -0.75 -56.21
C MET A 535 20.22 0.51 -56.99
N GLN A 536 20.32 0.47 -58.32
CA GLN A 536 20.50 1.69 -59.13
C GLN A 536 19.23 2.56 -59.14
N ARG A 537 18.05 1.93 -59.04
CA ARG A 537 16.75 2.59 -58.89
C ARG A 537 16.62 3.30 -57.53
N THR A 538 17.10 2.65 -56.45
CA THR A 538 17.01 3.20 -55.09
C THR A 538 17.95 4.39 -54.85
N ARG A 539 19.10 4.47 -55.54
CA ARG A 539 20.00 5.64 -55.40
C ARG A 539 19.42 6.90 -56.04
N TRP A 540 18.77 6.77 -57.19
CA TRP A 540 18.07 7.88 -57.84
C TRP A 540 16.85 8.34 -57.03
N LEU A 541 16.08 7.40 -56.47
CA LEU A 541 14.96 7.70 -55.56
C LEU A 541 15.41 8.38 -54.25
N ASN A 542 16.58 8.01 -53.71
CA ASN A 542 17.11 8.63 -52.50
C ASN A 542 17.62 10.06 -52.70
N GLU A 543 18.19 10.40 -53.87
CA GLU A 543 18.61 11.78 -54.15
C GLU A 543 17.41 12.74 -54.24
N ILE A 544 16.28 12.29 -54.80
CA ILE A 544 15.02 13.07 -54.86
C ILE A 544 14.28 13.09 -53.50
N ALA A 545 14.28 11.98 -52.75
CA ALA A 545 13.70 11.95 -51.40
C ALA A 545 14.48 12.85 -50.40
N THR A 546 15.79 13.03 -50.61
CA THR A 546 16.63 13.88 -49.76
C THR A 546 16.40 15.37 -50.02
N SER A 547 16.09 15.80 -51.25
CA SER A 547 15.64 17.17 -51.50
C SER A 547 14.26 17.45 -50.88
N TYR A 548 13.41 16.42 -50.77
CA TYR A 548 12.08 16.51 -50.17
C TYR A 548 12.08 16.74 -48.65
N LEU A 549 12.93 16.02 -47.91
CA LEU A 549 13.00 16.11 -46.44
C LEU A 549 13.50 17.47 -45.92
N LEU A 550 14.17 18.28 -46.75
CA LEU A 550 14.81 19.53 -46.34
C LEU A 550 13.93 20.77 -46.42
N ARG A 551 12.83 20.79 -47.21
CA ARG A 551 12.08 22.03 -47.50
C ARG A 551 10.60 22.07 -47.08
N LYS A 552 9.94 20.93 -46.87
CA LYS A 552 8.53 20.84 -46.42
C LYS A 552 7.51 21.65 -47.24
N ASP A 553 7.68 21.76 -48.56
CA ASP A 553 6.68 22.37 -49.44
C ASP A 553 6.36 21.41 -50.60
N THR A 554 5.15 20.86 -50.59
CA THR A 554 4.63 19.93 -51.61
C THR A 554 4.49 20.59 -52.98
N THR A 555 4.15 21.89 -53.02
CA THR A 555 3.86 22.61 -54.27
C THR A 555 5.14 22.87 -55.04
N ALA A 556 6.19 23.31 -54.33
CA ALA A 556 7.50 23.56 -54.93
C ALA A 556 8.13 22.31 -55.57
N LEU A 557 7.90 21.12 -55.00
CA LEU A 557 8.42 19.87 -55.59
C LEU A 557 7.66 19.48 -56.87
N ILE A 558 6.34 19.65 -56.90
CA ILE A 558 5.55 19.37 -58.12
C ILE A 558 6.07 20.24 -59.26
N GLU A 559 6.33 21.53 -59.01
CA GLU A 559 6.91 22.46 -59.99
C GLU A 559 8.31 22.02 -60.46
N GLU A 560 9.22 21.69 -59.53
CA GLU A 560 10.58 21.21 -59.87
C GLU A 560 10.56 19.91 -60.68
N THR A 561 9.63 19.00 -60.35
CA THR A 561 9.43 17.75 -61.07
C THR A 561 8.97 18.02 -62.50
N LEU A 562 8.00 18.92 -62.69
CA LEU A 562 7.52 19.32 -64.02
C LEU A 562 8.61 20.01 -64.84
N GLU A 563 9.41 20.89 -64.23
CA GLU A 563 10.55 21.53 -64.90
C GLU A 563 11.58 20.51 -65.40
N THR A 564 11.95 19.55 -64.55
CA THR A 564 12.92 18.50 -64.89
C THR A 564 12.42 17.62 -66.04
N LEU A 565 11.14 17.26 -66.02
CA LEU A 565 10.52 16.48 -67.09
C LEU A 565 10.46 17.29 -68.39
N ASN A 566 10.02 18.55 -68.35
CA ASN A 566 9.96 19.42 -69.53
C ASN A 566 11.33 19.63 -70.20
N ALA A 567 12.41 19.70 -69.41
CA ALA A 567 13.76 19.84 -69.94
C ALA A 567 14.24 18.61 -70.74
N HIS A 568 13.76 17.41 -70.41
CA HIS A 568 14.21 16.16 -71.03
C HIS A 568 13.39 15.74 -72.26
N PHE A 569 12.16 16.22 -72.39
CA PHE A 569 11.20 15.67 -73.36
C PHE A 569 10.68 16.72 -74.35
N SER A 570 11.54 17.24 -75.24
CA SER A 570 11.06 18.03 -76.39
C SER A 570 10.56 17.11 -77.53
N PRO A 571 9.38 17.35 -78.16
CA PRO A 571 8.49 18.52 -78.02
C PRO A 571 7.26 18.31 -77.09
N ALA A 572 7.31 17.40 -76.11
CA ALA A 572 6.17 17.14 -75.22
C ALA A 572 6.20 18.04 -73.97
N THR A 573 5.01 18.40 -73.47
CA THR A 573 4.88 19.20 -72.24
C THR A 573 4.29 18.34 -71.13
N SER A 574 4.95 18.30 -69.98
CA SER A 574 4.46 17.70 -68.76
C SER A 574 3.59 18.67 -67.97
N VAL A 575 2.45 18.19 -67.47
CA VAL A 575 1.47 18.96 -66.73
C VAL A 575 0.93 18.13 -65.58
N TYR A 576 0.83 18.73 -64.39
CA TYR A 576 0.10 18.19 -63.25
C TYR A 576 -1.30 18.80 -63.21
N VAL A 577 -2.34 17.97 -63.15
CA VAL A 577 -3.72 18.42 -63.31
C VAL A 577 -4.62 17.79 -62.25
N THR A 578 -5.30 18.64 -61.49
CA THR A 578 -6.39 18.25 -60.59
C THR A 578 -7.73 18.28 -61.33
N PRO A 579 -8.76 17.54 -60.86
CA PRO A 579 -10.10 17.51 -61.46
C PRO A 579 -10.69 18.91 -61.71
N ASP A 580 -10.47 19.84 -60.78
CA ASP A 580 -11.03 21.20 -60.85
C ASP A 580 -10.14 22.20 -61.63
N ALA A 581 -9.03 21.76 -62.22
CA ALA A 581 -8.12 22.66 -62.92
C ALA A 581 -8.67 23.10 -64.29
N ASP A 582 -8.46 24.36 -64.65
CA ASP A 582 -8.80 24.91 -65.97
C ASP A 582 -7.73 24.53 -67.01
N SER A 583 -7.72 23.26 -67.41
CA SER A 583 -6.78 22.67 -68.36
C SER A 583 -7.51 21.73 -69.31
N PRO A 584 -7.15 21.67 -70.61
CA PRO A 584 -7.75 20.70 -71.54
C PRO A 584 -7.65 19.25 -71.02
N VAL A 585 -6.59 18.94 -70.28
CA VAL A 585 -6.34 17.61 -69.69
C VAL A 585 -7.29 17.30 -68.53
N SER A 586 -7.88 18.29 -67.84
CA SER A 586 -8.86 18.00 -66.77
C SER A 586 -10.16 17.39 -67.33
N SER A 587 -10.41 17.52 -68.63
CA SER A 587 -11.50 16.82 -69.31
C SER A 587 -11.43 15.29 -69.16
N LEU A 588 -10.24 14.72 -68.89
CA LEU A 588 -10.09 13.30 -68.59
C LEU A 588 -10.93 12.85 -67.40
N PHE A 589 -11.11 13.70 -66.39
CA PHE A 589 -11.91 13.39 -65.20
C PHE A 589 -13.42 13.42 -65.47
N SER A 590 -13.84 13.99 -66.61
CA SER A 590 -15.24 14.07 -67.00
C SER A 590 -15.72 12.91 -67.88
N ASP A 591 -14.80 12.07 -68.39
CA ASP A 591 -15.12 10.88 -69.18
C ASP A 591 -15.03 9.61 -68.32
N PRO A 592 -16.16 8.90 -68.09
CA PRO A 592 -16.18 7.71 -67.26
C PRO A 592 -15.24 6.59 -67.73
N VAL A 593 -15.08 6.42 -69.04
CA VAL A 593 -14.22 5.37 -69.62
C VAL A 593 -12.76 5.67 -69.34
N LEU A 594 -12.36 6.94 -69.47
CA LEU A 594 -10.99 7.36 -69.19
C LEU A 594 -10.68 7.34 -67.69
N VAL A 595 -11.63 7.72 -66.83
CA VAL A 595 -11.49 7.62 -65.36
C VAL A 595 -11.35 6.16 -64.92
N GLU A 596 -12.18 5.25 -65.44
CA GLU A 596 -12.08 3.82 -65.14
C GLU A 596 -10.76 3.23 -65.64
N THR A 597 -10.28 3.67 -66.81
CA THR A 597 -8.96 3.25 -67.33
C THR A 597 -7.82 3.76 -66.44
N LEU A 598 -7.86 5.03 -66.02
CA LEU A 598 -6.88 5.60 -65.09
C LEU A 598 -6.89 4.89 -63.74
N HIS A 599 -8.06 4.47 -63.26
CA HIS A 599 -8.21 3.76 -62.00
C HIS A 599 -7.74 2.29 -62.10
N SER A 600 -8.05 1.59 -63.19
CA SER A 600 -7.76 0.16 -63.37
C SER A 600 -6.36 -0.14 -63.91
N GLU A 601 -5.90 0.63 -64.90
CA GLU A 601 -4.59 0.44 -65.54
C GLU A 601 -3.52 1.39 -64.97
N GLY A 602 -3.91 2.41 -64.20
CA GLY A 602 -3.01 3.41 -63.59
C GLY A 602 -2.48 4.45 -64.58
N MET A 603 -2.69 4.26 -65.88
CA MET A 603 -2.21 5.16 -66.92
C MET A 603 -3.04 5.04 -68.19
N VAL A 604 -3.27 6.16 -68.86
CA VAL A 604 -3.92 6.26 -70.18
C VAL A 604 -2.89 6.77 -71.18
N ILE A 605 -2.73 6.06 -72.30
CA ILE A 605 -1.86 6.48 -73.40
C ILE A 605 -2.68 6.58 -74.67
N VAL A 606 -2.62 7.74 -75.31
CA VAL A 606 -3.34 8.10 -76.52
C VAL A 606 -2.34 8.71 -77.50
N GLU A 607 -2.19 8.08 -78.66
CA GLU A 607 -1.24 8.51 -79.70
C GLU A 607 -1.84 9.57 -80.64
N ASP A 608 -3.16 9.53 -80.88
CA ASP A 608 -3.94 10.59 -81.53
C ASP A 608 -5.35 10.67 -80.93
N VAL A 609 -5.64 11.75 -80.20
CA VAL A 609 -6.90 12.00 -79.49
C VAL A 609 -8.12 12.00 -80.41
N ARG A 610 -7.96 12.32 -81.70
CA ARG A 610 -9.07 12.40 -82.65
C ARG A 610 -9.50 11.03 -83.17
N THR A 611 -8.62 10.04 -83.08
CA THR A 611 -8.85 8.70 -83.65
C THR A 611 -8.96 7.61 -82.61
N ASP A 612 -8.47 7.85 -81.39
CA ASP A 612 -8.63 6.91 -80.28
C ASP A 612 -10.10 6.90 -79.80
N GLY A 613 -10.74 5.74 -79.91
CA GLY A 613 -12.15 5.57 -79.54
C GLY A 613 -12.44 5.87 -78.07
N ARG A 614 -11.43 5.79 -77.18
CA ARG A 614 -11.59 6.09 -75.75
C ARG A 614 -11.70 7.58 -75.46
N THR A 615 -11.17 8.45 -76.34
CA THR A 615 -11.22 9.90 -76.16
C THR A 615 -12.36 10.56 -76.91
N ALA A 616 -13.22 9.81 -77.60
CA ALA A 616 -14.25 10.35 -78.48
C ALA A 616 -15.18 11.39 -77.80
N SER A 617 -15.48 11.24 -76.51
CA SER A 617 -16.36 12.17 -75.78
C SER A 617 -15.68 13.49 -75.38
N VAL A 618 -14.34 13.51 -75.32
CA VAL A 618 -13.51 14.65 -74.88
C VAL A 618 -12.56 15.16 -75.96
N ALA A 619 -12.57 14.55 -77.15
CA ALA A 619 -11.61 14.81 -78.23
C ALA A 619 -11.62 16.27 -78.68
N ASP A 620 -12.80 16.89 -78.81
CA ASP A 620 -12.94 18.29 -79.23
C ASP A 620 -12.32 19.26 -78.20
N LYS A 621 -12.44 18.96 -76.90
CA LYS A 621 -11.88 19.78 -75.81
C LYS A 621 -10.35 19.66 -75.76
N LEU A 622 -9.82 18.44 -75.87
CA LEU A 622 -8.39 18.17 -75.89
C LEU A 622 -7.72 18.75 -77.15
N ALA A 623 -8.29 18.49 -78.33
CA ALA A 623 -7.76 19.00 -79.60
C ALA A 623 -7.89 20.52 -79.72
N GLY A 624 -8.99 21.11 -79.23
CA GLY A 624 -9.17 22.57 -79.14
C GLY A 624 -8.13 23.25 -78.24
N GLY A 625 -7.60 22.52 -77.26
CA GLY A 625 -6.49 22.95 -76.40
C GLY A 625 -5.10 22.57 -76.91
N ALA A 626 -4.97 22.19 -78.19
CA ALA A 626 -3.71 21.73 -78.80
C ALA A 626 -3.07 20.51 -78.13
N VAL A 627 -3.88 19.60 -77.56
CA VAL A 627 -3.43 18.29 -77.06
C VAL A 627 -3.91 17.22 -78.05
N LEU A 628 -3.05 16.84 -79.00
CA LEU A 628 -3.35 15.80 -79.98
C LEU A 628 -2.80 14.43 -79.61
N ALA A 629 -1.79 14.35 -78.74
CA ALA A 629 -1.34 13.11 -78.12
C ALA A 629 -1.16 13.31 -76.61
N LEU A 630 -1.44 12.26 -75.83
CA LEU A 630 -1.46 12.33 -74.37
C LEU A 630 -1.00 11.00 -73.75
N ALA A 631 -0.12 11.07 -72.75
CA ALA A 631 0.11 9.98 -71.81
C ALA A 631 -0.12 10.52 -70.40
N ALA A 632 -1.11 9.99 -69.67
CA ALA A 632 -1.50 10.48 -68.35
C ALA A 632 -1.47 9.33 -67.33
N ALA A 633 -0.74 9.51 -66.23
CA ALA A 633 -0.69 8.57 -65.12
C ALA A 633 -1.49 9.10 -63.93
N ALA A 634 -2.25 8.22 -63.28
CA ALA A 634 -3.09 8.57 -62.16
C ALA A 634 -2.27 8.75 -60.87
N LEU A 635 -2.63 9.76 -60.10
CA LEU A 635 -2.18 9.94 -58.72
C LEU A 635 -3.36 9.59 -57.81
N PRO A 636 -3.20 8.57 -56.94
CA PRO A 636 -4.30 8.02 -56.18
C PRO A 636 -4.79 9.03 -55.12
N ALA A 637 -6.11 9.05 -54.95
CA ALA A 637 -6.77 9.63 -53.79
C ALA A 637 -7.78 8.63 -53.23
N LYS A 638 -8.35 8.93 -52.06
CA LYS A 638 -9.17 8.01 -51.27
C LYS A 638 -10.40 7.47 -52.03
N ASP A 639 -10.96 8.23 -52.98
CA ASP A 639 -12.22 7.93 -53.68
C ASP A 639 -12.10 7.96 -55.23
N GLY A 640 -10.90 7.71 -55.79
CA GLY A 640 -10.64 7.72 -57.24
C GLY A 640 -9.33 8.43 -57.61
N PRO A 641 -9.02 8.64 -58.91
CA PRO A 641 -7.84 9.41 -59.30
C PRO A 641 -8.05 10.88 -58.89
N GLY A 642 -7.37 11.32 -57.83
CA GLY A 642 -7.50 12.67 -57.29
C GLY A 642 -6.74 13.72 -58.09
N SER A 643 -5.74 13.31 -58.88
CA SER A 643 -5.02 14.14 -59.84
C SER A 643 -4.32 13.24 -60.88
N VAL A 644 -3.81 13.84 -61.96
CA VAL A 644 -3.01 13.13 -62.97
C VAL A 644 -1.74 13.91 -63.27
N LEU A 645 -0.66 13.18 -63.47
CA LEU A 645 0.54 13.69 -64.15
C LEU A 645 0.46 13.26 -65.61
N ALA A 646 0.55 14.22 -66.53
CA ALA A 646 0.36 13.96 -67.94
C ALA A 646 1.47 14.57 -68.81
N PHE A 647 1.91 13.83 -69.82
CA PHE A 647 2.66 14.34 -70.95
C PHE A 647 1.72 14.60 -72.12
N THR A 648 1.73 15.81 -72.65
CA THR A 648 0.92 16.24 -73.79
C THR A 648 1.81 16.57 -74.98
N ALA A 649 1.30 16.42 -76.20
CA ALA A 649 1.96 16.91 -77.40
C ALA A 649 0.95 17.51 -78.38
N PRO A 650 1.33 18.57 -79.11
CA PRO A 650 0.46 19.24 -80.07
C PRO A 650 0.33 18.52 -81.41
N GLU A 651 1.06 17.42 -81.61
CA GLU A 651 1.01 16.58 -82.80
C GLU A 651 0.80 15.11 -82.41
N PRO A 652 0.10 14.31 -83.24
CA PRO A 652 -0.01 12.87 -83.04
C PRO A 652 1.35 12.20 -82.96
N ARG A 653 1.58 11.40 -81.92
CA ARG A 653 2.88 10.73 -81.73
C ARG A 653 2.77 9.42 -80.98
N ARG A 654 3.71 8.53 -81.29
CA ARG A 654 3.92 7.29 -80.53
C ARG A 654 4.81 7.57 -79.32
N TRP A 655 4.33 7.20 -78.13
CA TRP A 655 5.07 7.32 -76.87
C TRP A 655 6.06 6.17 -76.71
N ARG A 656 7.35 6.47 -76.55
CA ARG A 656 8.41 5.45 -76.35
C ARG A 656 8.27 4.80 -74.97
N ASP A 657 8.71 3.55 -74.84
CA ASP A 657 8.66 2.82 -73.56
C ASP A 657 9.43 3.54 -72.44
N ALA A 658 10.53 4.23 -72.77
CA ALA A 658 11.26 5.05 -71.83
C ALA A 658 10.44 6.25 -71.31
N GLU A 659 9.62 6.89 -72.16
CA GLU A 659 8.77 8.02 -71.75
C GLU A 659 7.61 7.56 -70.87
N ARG A 660 7.00 6.42 -71.22
CA ARG A 660 5.94 5.78 -70.42
C ARG A 660 6.46 5.37 -69.03
N LEU A 661 7.66 4.79 -68.98
CA LEU A 661 8.30 4.38 -67.75
C LEU A 661 8.61 5.60 -66.85
N VAL A 662 9.18 6.66 -67.43
CA VAL A 662 9.51 7.88 -66.68
C VAL A 662 8.25 8.55 -66.13
N LEU A 663 7.18 8.66 -66.92
CA LEU A 663 5.90 9.20 -66.45
C LEU A 663 5.36 8.41 -65.26
N LYS A 664 5.36 7.08 -65.38
CA LYS A 664 4.90 6.18 -64.32
C LYS A 664 5.75 6.30 -63.05
N GLU A 665 7.08 6.31 -63.18
CA GLU A 665 7.96 6.42 -62.01
C GLU A 665 7.80 7.74 -61.25
N HIS A 666 7.59 8.86 -61.96
CA HIS A 666 7.36 10.15 -61.31
C HIS A 666 5.95 10.24 -60.73
N ALA A 667 4.95 9.65 -61.36
CA ALA A 667 3.61 9.55 -60.80
C ALA A 667 3.61 8.71 -59.52
N ASP A 668 4.26 7.55 -59.51
CA ASP A 668 4.40 6.71 -58.32
C ASP A 668 5.09 7.47 -57.17
N LEU A 669 6.12 8.26 -57.47
CA LEU A 669 6.84 9.06 -56.48
C LEU A 669 5.97 10.18 -55.89
N LEU A 670 5.29 10.96 -56.74
CA LEU A 670 4.38 12.02 -56.28
C LEU A 670 3.22 11.46 -55.45
N SER A 671 2.75 10.25 -55.78
CA SER A 671 1.71 9.55 -55.01
C SER A 671 2.14 9.29 -53.57
N ILE A 672 3.34 8.70 -53.36
CA ILE A 672 3.90 8.43 -52.04
C ILE A 672 4.05 9.72 -51.23
N ILE A 673 4.47 10.79 -51.89
CA ILE A 673 4.71 12.09 -51.29
C ILE A 673 3.40 12.73 -50.79
N LEU A 674 2.36 12.72 -51.63
CA LEU A 674 1.05 13.25 -51.26
C LEU A 674 0.41 12.45 -50.11
N GLU A 675 0.58 11.13 -50.10
CA GLU A 675 0.13 10.26 -49.00
C GLU A 675 0.86 10.58 -47.67
N ASN A 676 2.18 10.77 -47.71
CA ASN A 676 2.96 11.12 -46.52
C ASN A 676 2.56 12.49 -45.95
N ALA A 677 2.35 13.50 -46.79
CA ALA A 677 1.90 14.81 -46.35
C ALA A 677 0.50 14.75 -45.68
N ALA A 678 -0.41 13.90 -46.20
CA ALA A 678 -1.70 13.65 -45.57
C ALA A 678 -1.56 12.93 -44.23
N TYR A 679 -0.62 11.98 -44.12
CA TYR A 679 -0.34 11.25 -42.89
C TYR A 679 0.22 12.17 -41.79
N GLU A 680 1.15 13.07 -42.13
CA GLU A 680 1.71 14.03 -41.18
C GLU A 680 0.65 14.99 -40.61
N ARG A 681 -0.26 15.50 -41.46
CA ARG A 681 -1.38 16.33 -41.00
C ARG A 681 -2.25 15.56 -40.01
N LYS A 682 -2.62 14.32 -40.35
CA LYS A 682 -3.41 13.45 -39.46
C LYS A 682 -2.69 13.18 -38.13
N MET A 683 -1.37 12.97 -38.16
CA MET A 683 -0.57 12.74 -36.96
C MET A 683 -0.49 13.98 -36.08
N ALA A 684 -0.34 15.16 -36.68
CA ALA A 684 -0.33 16.43 -35.95
C ALA A 684 -1.68 16.71 -35.25
N ASP A 685 -2.80 16.44 -35.93
CA ASP A 685 -4.14 16.60 -35.34
C ASP A 685 -4.37 15.58 -34.22
N THR A 686 -4.00 14.31 -34.43
CA THR A 686 -4.10 13.26 -33.39
C THR A 686 -3.25 13.62 -32.16
N ASN A 687 -2.05 14.17 -32.35
CA ASN A 687 -1.19 14.58 -31.24
C ASN A 687 -1.76 15.76 -30.45
N ARG A 688 -2.43 16.72 -31.12
CA ARG A 688 -3.13 17.81 -30.43
C ARG A 688 -4.30 17.29 -29.61
N GLU A 689 -5.11 16.40 -30.16
CA GLU A 689 -6.21 15.74 -29.44
C GLU A 689 -5.70 14.97 -28.22
N LEU A 690 -4.61 14.22 -28.38
CA LEU A 690 -3.99 13.47 -27.28
C LEU A 690 -3.43 14.40 -26.19
N ALA A 691 -2.83 15.53 -26.56
CA ALA A 691 -2.30 16.50 -25.61
C ALA A 691 -3.40 17.17 -24.77
N VAL A 692 -4.53 17.53 -25.40
CA VAL A 692 -5.71 18.05 -24.70
C VAL A 692 -6.27 17.00 -23.74
N SER A 693 -6.45 15.75 -24.20
CA SER A 693 -6.94 14.65 -23.37
C SER A 693 -6.01 14.34 -22.18
N LEU A 694 -4.69 14.45 -22.37
CA LEU A 694 -3.71 14.26 -21.29
C LEU A 694 -3.82 15.34 -20.22
N GLU A 695 -4.03 16.60 -20.61
CA GLU A 695 -4.14 17.71 -19.66
C GLU A 695 -5.46 17.67 -18.87
N GLU A 696 -6.55 17.27 -19.53
CA GLU A 696 -7.83 16.96 -18.88
C GLU A 696 -7.65 15.83 -17.85
N LYS A 697 -7.00 14.72 -18.23
CA LYS A 697 -6.73 13.60 -17.31
C LYS A 697 -5.86 13.98 -16.12
N LYS A 698 -4.83 14.82 -16.30
CA LYS A 698 -3.97 15.31 -15.20
C LYS A 698 -4.74 16.17 -14.19
N THR A 699 -5.58 17.07 -14.69
CA THR A 699 -6.41 17.94 -13.84
C THR A 699 -7.37 17.09 -13.01
N LEU A 700 -7.97 16.08 -13.63
CA LEU A 700 -8.90 15.15 -12.99
C LEU A 700 -8.20 14.27 -11.92
N LEU A 701 -6.99 13.79 -12.19
CA LEU A 701 -6.17 13.07 -11.19
C LEU A 701 -5.81 13.94 -9.98
N LYS A 702 -5.43 15.20 -10.21
CA LYS A 702 -5.12 16.14 -9.12
C LYS A 702 -6.33 16.37 -8.22
N GLU A 703 -7.51 16.48 -8.82
CA GLU A 703 -8.78 16.62 -8.11
C GLU A 703 -9.17 15.37 -7.32
N ILE A 704 -8.92 14.16 -7.87
CA ILE A 704 -9.07 12.90 -7.13
C ILE A 704 -8.17 12.88 -5.89
N HIS A 705 -6.90 13.23 -6.01
CA HIS A 705 -5.98 13.27 -4.88
C HIS A 705 -6.42 14.23 -3.76
N HIS A 706 -6.88 15.44 -4.14
CA HIS A 706 -7.46 16.37 -3.17
C HIS A 706 -8.71 15.81 -2.47
N ARG A 707 -9.53 15.02 -3.17
CA ARG A 707 -10.75 14.41 -2.62
C ARG A 707 -10.47 13.20 -1.73
N VAL A 708 -9.47 12.39 -2.06
CA VAL A 708 -8.99 11.30 -1.19
C VAL A 708 -8.49 11.87 0.14
N LYS A 709 -7.71 12.96 0.10
CA LYS A 709 -7.25 13.66 1.31
C LYS A 709 -8.41 14.16 2.17
N ASN A 710 -9.44 14.75 1.56
CA ASN A 710 -10.62 15.22 2.30
C ASN A 710 -11.42 14.07 2.92
N ASN A 711 -11.57 12.93 2.23
CA ASN A 711 -12.26 11.77 2.77
C ASN A 711 -11.47 11.09 3.90
N LEU A 712 -10.14 11.01 3.77
CA LEU A 712 -9.26 10.55 4.85
C LEU A 712 -9.35 11.46 6.08
N ASN A 713 -9.43 12.78 5.90
CA ASN A 713 -9.63 13.72 6.99
C ASN A 713 -10.97 13.51 7.75
N VAL A 714 -12.03 13.11 7.04
CA VAL A 714 -13.31 12.72 7.67
C VAL A 714 -13.12 11.45 8.51
N ILE A 715 -12.43 10.43 7.98
CA ILE A 715 -12.12 9.20 8.73
C ILE A 715 -11.28 9.50 9.98
N VAL A 716 -10.24 10.33 9.85
CA VAL A 716 -9.37 10.74 10.96
C VAL A 716 -10.14 11.53 12.03
N SER A 717 -11.02 12.44 11.62
CA SER A 717 -11.88 13.19 12.57
C SER A 717 -12.87 12.28 13.29
N LEU A 718 -13.31 11.20 12.65
CA LEU A 718 -14.24 10.20 13.21
C LEU A 718 -13.56 9.21 14.15
N LEU A 719 -12.31 8.81 13.88
CA LEU A 719 -11.52 7.99 14.80
C LEU A 719 -11.30 8.72 16.13
N ARG A 720 -11.01 10.02 16.07
CA ARG A 720 -10.90 10.89 17.26
C ARG A 720 -12.20 10.97 18.06
N LEU A 721 -13.36 11.10 17.39
CA LEU A 721 -14.66 11.12 18.07
C LEU A 721 -15.05 9.75 18.67
N GLN A 722 -14.53 8.64 18.13
CA GLN A 722 -14.73 7.30 18.68
C GLN A 722 -13.80 7.00 19.85
N GLU A 723 -12.60 7.56 19.85
CA GLU A 723 -11.61 7.47 20.94
C GLU A 723 -12.21 7.96 22.27
N ASP A 724 -12.94 9.07 22.25
CA ASP A 724 -13.59 9.67 23.43
C ASP A 724 -14.75 8.86 24.03
N GLN A 725 -15.23 7.79 23.38
CA GLN A 725 -16.38 6.98 23.82
C GLN A 725 -16.04 5.50 24.12
N ILE A 726 -14.76 5.14 24.12
CA ILE A 726 -14.31 3.77 24.39
C ILE A 726 -14.17 3.55 25.91
N GLU A 727 -15.20 2.95 26.51
CA GLU A 727 -15.18 2.57 27.93
C GLU A 727 -14.85 1.07 28.15
N SER A 728 -14.80 0.25 27.09
CA SER A 728 -14.49 -1.18 27.18
C SER A 728 -13.81 -1.76 25.93
N VAL A 729 -13.07 -2.87 26.10
CA VAL A 729 -12.37 -3.60 25.03
C VAL A 729 -13.33 -4.10 23.93
N GLN A 730 -14.57 -4.45 24.30
CA GLN A 730 -15.58 -4.87 23.33
C GLN A 730 -16.08 -3.70 22.47
N ASN A 731 -16.26 -2.52 23.08
CA ASN A 731 -16.63 -1.29 22.35
C ASN A 731 -15.50 -0.86 21.40
N ALA A 732 -14.24 -1.00 21.83
CA ALA A 732 -13.08 -0.74 20.99
C ALA A 732 -13.04 -1.67 19.76
N ARG A 733 -13.21 -2.98 19.98
CA ARG A 733 -13.20 -3.98 18.89
C ARG A 733 -14.32 -3.74 17.87
N GLU A 734 -15.51 -3.37 18.34
CA GLU A 734 -16.62 -3.00 17.46
C GLU A 734 -16.35 -1.70 16.70
N ALA A 735 -15.79 -0.68 17.35
CA ALA A 735 -15.40 0.59 16.70
C ALA A 735 -14.35 0.37 15.60
N PHE A 736 -13.36 -0.52 15.83
CA PHE A 736 -12.36 -0.90 14.83
C PHE A 736 -12.95 -1.71 13.67
N GLU A 737 -13.84 -2.65 13.93
CA GLU A 737 -14.59 -3.38 12.89
C GLU A 737 -15.40 -2.43 12.00
N HIS A 738 -16.07 -1.44 12.60
CA HIS A 738 -16.80 -0.40 11.87
C HIS A 738 -15.88 0.46 11.01
N SER A 739 -14.76 0.92 11.57
CA SER A 739 -13.78 1.71 10.85
C SER A 739 -13.15 0.94 9.68
N ARG A 740 -12.87 -0.35 9.88
CA ARG A 740 -12.39 -1.26 8.83
C ARG A 740 -13.39 -1.39 7.68
N ASN A 741 -14.67 -1.64 7.99
CA ASN A 741 -15.71 -1.83 6.97
C ASN A 741 -16.01 -0.53 6.18
N ARG A 742 -15.82 0.64 6.80
CA ARG A 742 -15.94 1.96 6.15
C ARG A 742 -14.76 2.26 5.22
N ILE A 743 -13.53 2.02 5.67
CA ILE A 743 -12.31 2.14 4.83
C ILE A 743 -12.43 1.24 3.60
N HIS A 744 -12.96 0.04 3.77
CA HIS A 744 -13.18 -0.89 2.67
C HIS A 744 -14.25 -0.42 1.69
N SER A 745 -15.38 0.13 2.18
CA SER A 745 -16.42 0.72 1.30
C SER A 745 -15.87 1.85 0.43
N MET A 746 -14.91 2.62 0.95
CA MET A 746 -14.21 3.66 0.21
C MET A 746 -13.22 3.09 -0.83
N ALA A 747 -12.54 1.99 -0.48
CA ALA A 747 -11.67 1.26 -1.40
C ALA A 747 -12.44 0.67 -2.60
N LEU A 748 -13.69 0.24 -2.41
CA LEU A 748 -14.55 -0.25 -3.51
C LEU A 748 -14.91 0.84 -4.50
N VAL A 749 -15.24 2.04 -4.02
CA VAL A 749 -15.47 3.18 -4.91
C VAL A 749 -14.20 3.46 -5.71
N HIS A 750 -13.04 3.43 -5.04
CA HIS A 750 -11.74 3.63 -5.67
C HIS A 750 -11.43 2.57 -6.74
N GLU A 751 -11.79 1.31 -6.51
CA GLU A 751 -11.64 0.23 -7.49
C GLU A 751 -12.63 0.36 -8.66
N SER A 752 -13.89 0.74 -8.41
CA SER A 752 -14.88 1.00 -9.45
C SER A 752 -14.49 2.16 -10.37
N LEU A 753 -13.83 3.20 -9.83
CA LEU A 753 -13.31 4.34 -10.61
C LEU A 753 -12.19 3.93 -11.58
N TYR A 754 -11.36 2.97 -11.21
CA TYR A 754 -10.28 2.48 -12.08
C TYR A 754 -10.77 1.52 -13.17
N ARG A 755 -11.98 0.96 -13.02
CA ARG A 755 -12.59 0.05 -13.99
C ARG A 755 -13.51 0.76 -15.00
N SER A 756 -13.95 1.99 -14.75
CA SER A 756 -14.81 2.73 -15.69
C SER A 756 -13.99 3.51 -16.73
N GLU A 757 -14.43 3.49 -18.00
CA GLU A 757 -13.78 4.26 -19.09
C GLU A 757 -13.99 5.77 -18.95
N ASN A 758 -14.94 6.20 -18.11
CA ASN A 758 -15.27 7.59 -17.84
C ASN A 758 -15.21 7.85 -16.33
N LEU A 759 -14.28 8.72 -15.91
CA LEU A 759 -13.94 9.00 -14.50
C LEU A 759 -14.93 9.97 -13.81
N ALA A 760 -15.93 10.48 -14.53
CA ALA A 760 -16.83 11.53 -14.06
C ALA A 760 -18.16 11.02 -13.48
N ASP A 761 -18.67 9.86 -13.92
CA ASP A 761 -20.00 9.36 -13.59
C ASP A 761 -19.98 7.90 -13.10
N ILE A 762 -20.58 7.63 -11.94
CA ILE A 762 -20.73 6.31 -11.34
C ILE A 762 -22.13 5.77 -11.63
N GLU A 763 -22.21 4.52 -12.10
CA GLU A 763 -23.47 3.77 -12.22
C GLU A 763 -23.91 3.29 -10.83
N LEU A 764 -24.85 4.04 -10.23
CA LEU A 764 -25.18 3.92 -8.82
C LEU A 764 -25.83 2.58 -8.47
N ASP A 765 -26.59 1.99 -9.39
CA ASP A 765 -27.21 0.68 -9.22
C ASP A 765 -26.17 -0.46 -9.15
N ALA A 766 -25.17 -0.43 -10.04
CA ALA A 766 -24.07 -1.40 -10.02
C ALA A 766 -23.25 -1.27 -8.73
N TYR A 767 -22.94 -0.03 -8.33
CA TYR A 767 -22.21 0.27 -7.11
C TYR A 767 -22.92 -0.27 -5.85
N ILE A 768 -24.22 0.00 -5.70
CA ILE A 768 -25.01 -0.45 -4.54
C ILE A 768 -25.08 -1.98 -4.49
N ARG A 769 -25.21 -2.67 -5.63
CA ARG A 769 -25.22 -4.15 -5.66
C ARG A 769 -23.92 -4.73 -5.15
N THR A 770 -22.77 -4.21 -5.60
CA THR A 770 -21.46 -4.66 -5.13
C THR A 770 -21.28 -4.41 -3.63
N LEU A 771 -21.68 -3.24 -3.13
CA LEU A 771 -21.63 -2.92 -1.70
C LEU A 771 -22.44 -3.93 -0.87
N LEU A 772 -23.66 -4.26 -1.31
CA LEU A 772 -24.54 -5.18 -0.57
C LEU A 772 -24.05 -6.64 -0.58
N GLU A 773 -23.48 -7.12 -1.70
CA GLU A 773 -22.93 -8.48 -1.74
C GLU A 773 -21.72 -8.63 -0.79
N GLN A 774 -20.90 -7.60 -0.68
CA GLN A 774 -19.78 -7.61 0.27
C GLN A 774 -20.20 -7.49 1.72
N LEU A 775 -21.21 -6.67 2.01
CA LEU A 775 -21.79 -6.62 3.36
C LEU A 775 -22.35 -8.00 3.73
N LYS A 776 -22.88 -8.76 2.78
CA LYS A 776 -23.31 -10.14 3.01
C LYS A 776 -22.13 -11.10 3.28
N GLU A 777 -20.99 -10.94 2.60
CA GLU A 777 -19.78 -11.77 2.80
C GLU A 777 -19.01 -11.45 4.10
N SER A 778 -18.95 -10.17 4.48
CA SER A 778 -18.17 -9.68 5.64
C SER A 778 -18.69 -10.19 6.99
N TYR A 779 -19.90 -10.72 7.05
CA TYR A 779 -20.50 -11.21 8.27
C TYR A 779 -20.86 -12.69 8.12
N GLY A 780 -20.21 -13.54 8.93
CA GLY A 780 -20.31 -15.01 8.84
C GLY A 780 -21.74 -15.59 8.94
N PRO A 781 -21.90 -16.92 8.73
CA PRO A 781 -23.16 -17.61 8.42
C PRO A 781 -24.21 -17.69 9.56
N HIS A 782 -24.07 -16.92 10.63
CA HIS A 782 -24.87 -17.06 11.85
C HIS A 782 -26.28 -16.44 11.82
N GLN A 783 -26.64 -15.67 10.78
CA GLN A 783 -27.99 -15.10 10.59
C GLN A 783 -28.42 -15.17 9.12
N ASP A 784 -29.60 -15.74 8.83
CA ASP A 784 -30.15 -15.86 7.47
C ASP A 784 -30.88 -14.56 7.07
N ILE A 785 -30.10 -13.53 6.72
CA ILE A 785 -30.63 -12.22 6.32
C ILE A 785 -30.70 -12.17 4.79
N ARG A 786 -31.91 -11.92 4.27
CA ARG A 786 -32.17 -11.75 2.84
C ARG A 786 -32.06 -10.28 2.45
N TYR A 787 -31.19 -9.97 1.50
CA TYR A 787 -31.07 -8.64 0.90
C TYR A 787 -31.88 -8.58 -0.40
N ILE A 788 -32.82 -7.63 -0.50
CA ILE A 788 -33.64 -7.38 -1.68
C ILE A 788 -33.26 -6.04 -2.28
N CYS A 789 -32.92 -6.03 -3.58
CA CYS A 789 -32.51 -4.82 -4.29
C CYS A 789 -33.53 -4.45 -5.37
N ASP A 790 -34.12 -3.26 -5.25
CA ASP A 790 -35.03 -2.67 -6.24
C ASP A 790 -34.44 -1.34 -6.75
N LEU A 791 -33.51 -1.44 -7.69
CA LEU A 791 -32.65 -0.33 -8.10
C LEU A 791 -32.91 0.08 -9.55
N GLU A 792 -33.28 1.34 -9.75
CA GLU A 792 -33.32 2.00 -11.06
C GLU A 792 -31.90 2.40 -11.49
N SER A 793 -31.59 2.25 -12.79
CA SER A 793 -30.26 2.60 -13.31
C SER A 793 -30.10 4.11 -13.41
N LEU A 794 -29.27 4.67 -12.54
CA LEU A 794 -29.03 6.10 -12.40
C LEU A 794 -27.53 6.36 -12.32
N ARG A 795 -27.10 7.45 -12.96
CA ARG A 795 -25.70 7.91 -12.93
C ARG A 795 -25.57 9.10 -12.00
N MET A 796 -24.49 9.11 -11.24
CA MET A 796 -24.21 10.15 -10.25
C MET A 796 -22.72 10.45 -10.19
N ASP A 797 -22.38 11.70 -9.95
CA ASP A 797 -21.00 12.10 -9.71
C ASP A 797 -20.46 11.44 -8.43
N ILE A 798 -19.14 11.25 -8.40
CA ILE A 798 -18.43 10.63 -7.27
C ILE A 798 -18.69 11.34 -5.93
N VAL A 799 -18.84 12.66 -5.93
CA VAL A 799 -18.97 13.49 -4.72
C VAL A 799 -20.24 13.13 -3.96
N ARG A 800 -21.27 12.71 -4.69
CA ARG A 800 -22.57 12.34 -4.13
C ARG A 800 -22.73 10.82 -3.98
N ALA A 801 -22.09 10.03 -4.84
CA ALA A 801 -22.15 8.57 -4.79
C ALA A 801 -21.44 7.97 -3.54
N VAL A 802 -20.27 8.51 -3.15
CA VAL A 802 -19.52 8.02 -1.97
C VAL A 802 -20.33 8.18 -0.68
N PRO A 803 -20.88 9.36 -0.35
CA PRO A 803 -21.74 9.51 0.82
C PRO A 803 -22.97 8.60 0.79
N CYS A 804 -23.58 8.37 -0.38
CA CYS A 804 -24.70 7.44 -0.52
C CYS A 804 -24.30 6.00 -0.11
N GLY A 805 -23.13 5.53 -0.54
CA GLY A 805 -22.64 4.21 -0.15
C GLY A 805 -22.35 4.07 1.35
N ILE A 806 -21.77 5.10 1.96
CA ILE A 806 -21.53 5.12 3.41
C ILE A 806 -22.88 5.10 4.15
N ILE A 807 -23.86 5.92 3.72
CA ILE A 807 -25.20 5.94 4.31
C ILE A 807 -25.85 4.55 4.23
N ILE A 808 -25.80 3.88 3.08
CA ILE A 808 -26.35 2.52 2.91
C ILE A 808 -25.66 1.55 3.87
N ASN A 809 -24.33 1.56 3.95
CA ASN A 809 -23.58 0.68 4.83
C ASN A 809 -24.01 0.85 6.30
N GLU A 810 -24.09 2.08 6.79
CA GLU A 810 -24.52 2.37 8.17
C GLU A 810 -25.94 1.89 8.43
N LEU A 811 -26.88 2.18 7.52
CA LEU A 811 -28.28 1.80 7.67
C LEU A 811 -28.48 0.28 7.62
N VAL A 812 -27.79 -0.41 6.71
CA VAL A 812 -27.83 -1.87 6.58
C VAL A 812 -27.18 -2.56 7.80
N THR A 813 -26.06 -2.02 8.27
CA THR A 813 -25.38 -2.54 9.47
C THR A 813 -26.24 -2.33 10.72
N ASN A 814 -26.92 -1.19 10.84
CA ASN A 814 -27.85 -0.91 11.93
C ASN A 814 -29.07 -1.84 11.92
N ALA A 815 -29.65 -2.10 10.74
CA ALA A 815 -30.72 -3.08 10.59
C ALA A 815 -30.27 -4.45 11.12
N ARG A 816 -29.07 -4.91 10.76
CA ARG A 816 -28.55 -6.18 11.26
C ARG A 816 -28.33 -6.19 12.78
N LYS A 817 -27.71 -5.15 13.34
CA LYS A 817 -27.42 -5.06 14.78
C LYS A 817 -28.68 -4.99 15.66
N HIS A 818 -29.68 -4.25 15.21
CA HIS A 818 -30.83 -3.88 16.05
C HIS A 818 -32.12 -4.59 15.63
N ALA A 819 -32.39 -4.71 14.32
CA ALA A 819 -33.65 -5.28 13.83
C ALA A 819 -33.71 -6.80 13.96
N PHE A 820 -32.56 -7.48 13.95
CA PHE A 820 -32.45 -8.95 13.94
C PHE A 820 -31.67 -9.54 15.12
N ARG A 821 -31.40 -8.77 16.18
CA ARG A 821 -30.61 -9.21 17.34
C ARG A 821 -31.10 -10.52 17.95
N ASP A 822 -32.43 -10.67 18.06
CA ASP A 822 -33.10 -11.82 18.67
C ASP A 822 -33.85 -12.69 17.62
N ARG A 823 -33.47 -12.60 16.34
CA ARG A 823 -34.08 -13.34 15.24
C ARG A 823 -33.06 -14.18 14.48
N SER A 824 -33.47 -15.36 14.01
CA SER A 824 -32.65 -16.26 13.20
C SER A 824 -32.49 -15.80 11.74
N GLY A 825 -33.31 -14.82 11.31
CA GLY A 825 -33.29 -14.27 9.95
C GLY A 825 -34.22 -13.06 9.80
N GLY A 826 -34.17 -12.43 8.63
CA GLY A 826 -34.92 -11.20 8.34
C GLY A 826 -34.67 -10.69 6.92
N THR A 827 -35.31 -9.59 6.56
CA THR A 827 -35.20 -9.00 5.22
C THR A 827 -34.77 -7.55 5.30
N VAL A 828 -33.73 -7.19 4.54
CA VAL A 828 -33.34 -5.80 4.30
C VAL A 828 -33.60 -5.48 2.82
N THR A 829 -34.39 -4.46 2.57
CA THR A 829 -34.71 -3.97 1.23
C THR A 829 -34.00 -2.64 0.99
N VAL A 830 -33.24 -2.56 -0.10
CA VAL A 830 -32.65 -1.31 -0.59
C VAL A 830 -33.31 -0.98 -1.92
N SER A 831 -33.90 0.22 -2.01
CA SER A 831 -34.50 0.69 -3.25
C SER A 831 -33.95 2.03 -3.69
N LEU A 832 -33.78 2.20 -5.00
CA LEU A 832 -33.30 3.42 -5.64
C LEU A 832 -34.25 3.78 -6.77
N ARG A 833 -34.89 4.96 -6.72
CA ARG A 833 -35.84 5.41 -7.74
C ARG A 833 -35.73 6.90 -8.02
N ALA A 834 -35.97 7.29 -9.26
CA ALA A 834 -36.22 8.68 -9.63
C ALA A 834 -37.68 9.05 -9.27
N ARG A 835 -37.87 10.21 -8.63
CA ARG A 835 -39.16 10.81 -8.31
C ARG A 835 -39.33 12.10 -9.12
N ASP A 836 -40.39 12.16 -9.90
CA ASP A 836 -40.77 13.31 -10.73
C ASP A 836 -39.69 13.79 -11.73
N GLY A 837 -38.65 12.98 -11.98
CA GLY A 837 -37.51 13.33 -12.84
C GLY A 837 -36.54 14.37 -12.25
N GLU A 838 -36.87 14.95 -11.09
CA GLU A 838 -36.09 16.01 -10.44
C GLU A 838 -35.38 15.53 -9.19
N PHE A 839 -35.88 14.48 -8.54
CA PHE A 839 -35.33 13.96 -7.29
C PHE A 839 -35.01 12.48 -7.42
N LEU A 840 -34.00 12.04 -6.68
CA LEU A 840 -33.62 10.66 -6.46
C LEU A 840 -33.98 10.31 -5.03
N VAL A 841 -34.64 9.17 -4.85
CA VAL A 841 -34.99 8.63 -3.53
C VAL A 841 -34.27 7.30 -3.34
N LEU A 842 -33.38 7.28 -2.35
CA LEU A 842 -32.70 6.09 -1.87
C LEU A 842 -33.35 5.67 -0.54
N SER A 843 -33.89 4.46 -0.49
CA SER A 843 -34.58 3.93 0.69
C SER A 843 -33.88 2.67 1.19
N VAL A 844 -33.68 2.59 2.50
CA VAL A 844 -33.26 1.37 3.20
C VAL A 844 -34.35 1.01 4.20
N ARG A 845 -34.86 -0.23 4.11
CA ARG A 845 -35.94 -0.74 4.96
C ARG A 845 -35.62 -2.12 5.51
N ASP A 846 -35.87 -2.35 6.79
CA ASP A 846 -35.91 -3.68 7.40
C ASP A 846 -37.34 -4.17 7.70
N ASP A 847 -37.48 -5.43 8.10
CA ASP A 847 -38.73 -6.06 8.58
C ASP A 847 -38.72 -6.35 10.11
N GLY A 848 -37.90 -5.61 10.85
CA GLY A 848 -37.79 -5.69 12.31
C GLY A 848 -38.85 -4.87 13.07
N PRO A 849 -38.58 -4.55 14.35
CA PRO A 849 -39.54 -3.87 15.22
C PRO A 849 -39.70 -2.35 14.94
N GLY A 850 -38.86 -1.75 14.09
CA GLY A 850 -38.83 -0.30 13.86
C GLY A 850 -37.93 0.47 14.85
N PHE A 851 -37.96 1.80 14.80
CA PHE A 851 -37.18 2.65 15.72
C PHE A 851 -37.78 2.64 17.13
N PRO A 852 -36.97 2.66 18.22
CA PRO A 852 -37.43 2.79 19.60
C PRO A 852 -38.26 4.06 19.83
N GLU A 853 -39.27 4.01 20.71
CA GLU A 853 -40.16 5.16 21.04
C GLU A 853 -39.43 6.41 21.58
N GLN A 854 -38.16 6.28 21.97
CA GLN A 854 -37.32 7.35 22.53
C GLN A 854 -36.40 8.03 21.49
N LEU A 855 -36.41 7.59 20.23
CA LEU A 855 -35.61 8.19 19.17
C LEU A 855 -36.38 9.35 18.52
N SER A 856 -36.10 10.58 18.97
CA SER A 856 -36.52 11.78 18.25
C SER A 856 -35.71 11.91 16.95
N PRO A 857 -36.32 12.17 15.79
CA PRO A 857 -35.59 12.42 14.53
C PRO A 857 -34.57 13.57 14.62
N ASP A 858 -34.75 14.49 15.58
CA ASP A 858 -33.87 15.64 15.82
C ASP A 858 -32.77 15.37 16.87
N ALA A 859 -32.77 14.21 17.53
CA ALA A 859 -31.77 13.80 18.50
C ALA A 859 -31.16 12.46 18.09
N ALA A 860 -30.17 12.50 17.20
CA ALA A 860 -29.40 11.34 16.79
C ALA A 860 -28.70 10.70 18.01
N SER A 861 -29.27 9.61 18.53
CA SER A 861 -28.81 8.95 19.77
C SER A 861 -27.61 8.01 19.55
N THR A 862 -27.19 7.79 18.30
CA THR A 862 -26.06 6.92 17.96
C THR A 862 -25.15 7.57 16.92
N LEU A 863 -23.84 7.35 17.06
CA LEU A 863 -22.81 7.90 16.15
C LEU A 863 -23.09 7.57 14.67
N GLY A 864 -23.62 6.37 14.38
CA GLY A 864 -23.96 5.95 13.02
C GLY A 864 -25.09 6.78 12.39
N LEU A 865 -26.13 7.12 13.17
CA LEU A 865 -27.21 7.98 12.67
C LEU A 865 -26.77 9.43 12.53
N THR A 866 -25.91 9.93 13.43
CA THR A 866 -25.29 11.26 13.30
C THR A 866 -24.51 11.37 11.99
N LEU A 867 -23.77 10.32 11.63
CA LEU A 867 -23.02 10.24 10.37
C LEU A 867 -23.96 10.28 9.15
N VAL A 868 -25.04 9.50 9.18
CA VAL A 868 -26.06 9.50 8.12
C VAL A 868 -26.64 10.91 7.92
N THR A 869 -26.91 11.64 9.00
CA THR A 869 -27.41 13.03 8.94
C THR A 869 -26.38 14.00 8.37
N ILE A 870 -25.11 13.94 8.80
CA ILE A 870 -24.05 14.83 8.30
C ILE A 870 -23.82 14.61 6.81
N LEU A 871 -23.68 13.35 6.40
CA LEU A 871 -23.42 12.97 5.01
C LEU A 871 -24.61 13.33 4.10
N SER A 872 -25.84 13.14 4.57
CA SER A 872 -27.04 13.57 3.84
C SER A 872 -27.03 15.06 3.56
N ARG A 873 -26.73 15.90 4.57
CA ARG A 873 -26.63 17.36 4.38
C ARG A 873 -25.51 17.74 3.42
N GLN A 874 -24.36 17.06 3.49
CA GLN A 874 -23.21 17.32 2.63
C GLN A 874 -23.55 17.18 1.13
N ILE A 875 -24.44 16.24 0.78
CA ILE A 875 -24.85 16.00 -0.61
C ILE A 875 -26.17 16.70 -1.00
N GLY A 876 -26.62 17.66 -0.18
CA GLY A 876 -27.85 18.42 -0.39
C GLY A 876 -29.13 17.59 -0.22
N GLY A 877 -29.07 16.53 0.59
CA GLY A 877 -30.16 15.59 0.81
C GLY A 877 -31.03 15.91 2.03
N THR A 878 -32.21 15.30 2.04
CA THR A 878 -33.14 15.29 3.18
C THR A 878 -33.46 13.86 3.60
N LEU A 879 -33.56 13.61 4.90
CA LEU A 879 -33.84 12.29 5.48
C LEU A 879 -35.23 12.25 6.09
N GLU A 880 -35.97 11.18 5.83
CA GLU A 880 -37.23 10.86 6.49
C GLU A 880 -37.13 9.48 7.16
N PHE A 881 -37.55 9.40 8.42
CA PHE A 881 -37.55 8.17 9.22
C PHE A 881 -38.98 7.67 9.43
N SER A 882 -39.21 6.36 9.30
CA SER A 882 -40.51 5.73 9.51
C SER A 882 -40.37 4.37 10.19
N SER A 883 -41.27 4.06 11.12
CA SER A 883 -41.35 2.76 11.82
C SER A 883 -42.52 1.88 11.35
N ARG A 884 -43.16 2.21 10.22
CA ARG A 884 -44.34 1.46 9.74
C ARG A 884 -43.93 0.14 9.07
N GLY A 885 -44.00 -0.96 9.83
CA GLY A 885 -43.72 -2.32 9.34
C GLY A 885 -42.23 -2.57 9.15
N GLY A 886 -41.43 -2.20 10.15
CA GLY A 886 -39.97 -2.19 10.16
C GLY A 886 -39.39 -0.78 10.17
N ALA A 887 -38.08 -0.64 10.37
CA ALA A 887 -37.42 0.65 10.29
C ALA A 887 -37.15 0.99 8.81
N ARG A 888 -37.52 2.21 8.39
CA ARG A 888 -37.32 2.72 7.04
C ARG A 888 -36.70 4.10 7.09
N VAL A 889 -35.65 4.30 6.31
CA VAL A 889 -35.00 5.61 6.11
C VAL A 889 -35.00 5.93 4.63
N ASP A 890 -35.57 7.08 4.29
CA ASP A 890 -35.63 7.60 2.93
C ASP A 890 -34.73 8.84 2.81
N LEU A 891 -33.73 8.75 1.93
CA LEU A 891 -32.86 9.85 1.54
C LEU A 891 -33.34 10.42 0.20
N THR A 892 -33.80 11.67 0.20
CA THR A 892 -34.22 12.38 -1.01
C THR A 892 -33.16 13.41 -1.42
N LEU A 893 -32.77 13.36 -2.69
CA LEU A 893 -31.66 14.12 -3.28
C LEU A 893 -32.08 14.75 -4.61
N PRO A 894 -31.63 15.95 -5.00
CA PRO A 894 -31.87 16.47 -6.36
C PRO A 894 -31.09 15.65 -7.40
N LEU A 895 -31.68 15.35 -8.56
CA LEU A 895 -31.09 14.47 -9.59
C LEU A 895 -29.96 15.12 -10.38
N LYS A 896 -29.93 16.46 -10.42
CA LYS A 896 -28.83 17.30 -10.95
C LYS A 896 -28.31 18.20 -9.83
N ALA A 897 -26.98 18.38 -9.79
CA ALA A 897 -26.30 19.24 -8.81
C ALA A 897 -26.57 20.72 -9.08
#